data_AF-A0A5B9P4I2-F1
#
_entry.id   AF-A0A5B9P4I2-F1
#
_cell.length_a   1.000
_cell.length_b   1.000
_cell.length_c   1.000
_cell.angle_alpha   90.00
_cell.angle_beta   90.00
_cell.angle_gamma   90.00
#
_symmetry.space_group_name_H-M   'P 1'
#
loop_
_entity.id
_entity.type
_entity.pdbx_description
1 polymer ?
#
loop_
_entity_poly.entity_id
_entity_poly.type
_entity_poly.pdbx_seq_one_letter_code
_entity_poly.pdbx_strand_id
1 'polypeptide(L)'
;MEPFQLLCPGCASKLKVRNRSAIGQRLACPRCREMILVEAPEGHDIGESKLGMASFDDMDLDALLDNRAPASPPKPKKPVQVSAEIPRPKRPTQRAPNQKQQTRPNQQTPSNPNQQANPELAPGQEWVNPATKKKQRMVLLTMAAIGSLLAIGAVTFFLINGFGSGNNNVAEVPDENVEQNDDLKAVTDTTPDDTAIADADSETDPPADAPDITTPDIDEPEIVMPEIGDAPPIIGIPDTPPEIPGTEGTDSLAETKPPIEGFDDDSDLGAGEEPVAKLVDPNANLNSILAESGTSLLEIQTAASNMRSDLTIGTPKYFFDKVGFEDADPSRQKDQIILGVKFDQQPLQTVLHELAAISGLRLTIDAPTIAVSGADVNPKVSLQIENESTGTVIRKIAESVGLVAIESDRGFWITAANSEEFETESIGIALIIENEDDGHQLVQLIRRLIFPGTWTGNVREEDIDGTGDPKGKIEFVAGKLELNHSPAAIREVQKLVDGLKALARNDVAASELLQPVPWINSGKFAADFTPTNSIRLPIGKFFRNLRDNNGVQLIADWHSLGNAGWTSDSMAPGWIDERTVGDVVKETAHGMGASVYIVDEETVWITSQDVADSIFLLKLYPLAKLADGRLTTERLEAILSDSIGEPMRRPGVAFFVLSKQKLVAVRAPQLLHRQVRAVLREIE
;
A
#
# COMPACT_ATOMS: atom_id res chain seq x y z
N MET A 1 15.72 16.12 -33.26
CA MET A 1 14.69 17.13 -33.57
C MET A 1 15.16 18.45 -32.97
N GLU A 2 15.25 19.52 -33.75
CA GLU A 2 15.53 20.84 -33.18
C GLU A 2 14.35 21.30 -32.32
N PRO A 3 14.57 21.82 -31.10
CA PRO A 3 13.49 22.22 -30.24
C PRO A 3 12.78 23.47 -30.78
N PHE A 4 11.47 23.38 -30.98
CA PHE A 4 10.65 24.50 -31.43
C PHE A 4 9.87 25.15 -30.28
N GLN A 5 9.33 26.33 -30.52
CA GLN A 5 8.58 27.09 -29.52
C GLN A 5 7.11 27.24 -29.93
N LEU A 6 6.21 27.11 -28.96
CA LEU A 6 4.79 27.39 -29.11
C LEU A 6 4.31 28.36 -28.04
N LEU A 7 3.26 29.11 -28.32
CA LEU A 7 2.65 30.05 -27.38
C LEU A 7 1.43 29.40 -26.73
N CYS A 8 1.37 29.39 -25.40
CA CYS A 8 0.16 28.97 -24.70
C CYS A 8 -0.97 29.97 -24.99
N PRO A 9 -2.14 29.54 -25.50
CA PRO A 9 -3.26 30.44 -25.81
C PRO A 9 -3.84 31.11 -24.56
N GLY A 10 -3.77 30.46 -23.39
CA GLY A 10 -4.30 30.98 -22.13
C GLY A 10 -3.51 32.14 -21.53
N CYS A 11 -2.18 32.02 -21.49
CA CYS A 11 -1.32 32.98 -20.77
C CYS A 11 -0.19 33.57 -21.62
N ALA A 12 -0.17 33.29 -22.92
CA ALA A 12 0.86 33.72 -23.86
C ALA A 12 2.31 33.35 -23.48
N SER A 13 2.51 32.37 -22.58
CA SER A 13 3.85 31.89 -22.24
C SER A 13 4.46 31.13 -23.41
N LYS A 14 5.73 31.43 -23.75
CA LYS A 14 6.51 30.66 -24.72
C LYS A 14 6.95 29.34 -24.09
N LEU A 15 6.54 28.23 -24.68
CA LEU A 15 6.88 26.87 -24.26
C LEU A 15 7.83 26.27 -25.29
N LYS A 16 8.93 25.66 -24.83
CA LYS A 16 9.93 25.03 -25.68
C LYS A 16 9.72 23.52 -25.69
N VAL A 17 9.32 22.96 -26.82
CA VAL A 17 9.11 21.52 -26.99
C VAL A 17 10.42 20.88 -27.38
N ARG A 18 10.93 19.98 -26.52
CA ARG A 18 12.20 19.25 -26.77
C ARG A 18 12.00 17.82 -27.26
N ASN A 19 10.85 17.21 -26.95
CA ASN A 19 10.58 15.81 -27.25
C ASN A 19 9.61 15.68 -28.43
N ARG A 20 9.96 14.85 -29.42
CA ARG A 20 9.16 14.62 -30.63
C ARG A 20 7.85 13.91 -30.33
N SER A 21 7.82 13.07 -29.29
CA SER A 21 6.61 12.35 -28.87
C SER A 21 5.51 13.27 -28.32
N ALA A 22 5.85 14.51 -27.95
CA ALA A 22 4.86 15.48 -27.48
C ALA A 22 3.95 15.99 -28.61
N ILE A 23 4.38 15.91 -29.87
CA ILE A 23 3.60 16.35 -31.03
C ILE A 23 2.34 15.48 -31.16
N GLY A 24 1.18 16.12 -31.25
CA GLY A 24 -0.14 15.46 -31.26
C GLY A 24 -0.70 15.14 -29.88
N GLN A 25 0.05 15.36 -28.80
CA GLN A 25 -0.44 15.17 -27.43
C GLN A 25 -1.02 16.48 -26.86
N ARG A 26 -2.01 16.36 -25.96
CA ARG A 26 -2.51 17.46 -25.15
C ARG A 26 -1.77 17.51 -23.82
N LEU A 27 -0.97 18.54 -23.60
CA LEU A 27 -0.17 18.73 -22.39
C LEU A 27 -0.64 19.95 -21.61
N ALA A 28 -0.48 19.96 -20.29
CA ALA A 28 -0.84 21.11 -19.46
C ALA A 28 0.26 22.19 -19.51
N CYS A 29 -0.11 23.45 -19.73
CA CYS A 29 0.82 24.58 -19.65
C CYS A 29 1.36 24.72 -18.21
N PRO A 30 2.69 24.74 -17.97
CA PRO A 30 3.25 24.83 -16.62
C PRO A 30 2.92 26.15 -15.90
N ARG A 31 2.54 27.21 -16.65
CA ARG A 31 2.27 28.54 -16.08
C ARG A 31 0.80 28.74 -15.69
N CYS A 32 -0.16 28.32 -16.52
CA CYS A 32 -1.59 28.52 -16.26
C CYS A 32 -2.40 27.22 -16.13
N ARG A 33 -1.78 26.05 -16.32
CA ARG A 33 -2.39 24.71 -16.30
C ARG A 33 -3.44 24.43 -17.36
N GLU A 34 -3.61 25.32 -18.34
CA GLU A 34 -4.52 25.08 -19.46
C GLU A 34 -3.96 24.02 -20.41
N MET A 35 -4.83 23.12 -20.90
CA MET A 35 -4.46 22.03 -21.80
C MET A 35 -4.21 22.55 -23.20
N ILE A 36 -3.03 22.32 -23.74
CA ILE A 36 -2.59 22.76 -25.07
C ILE A 36 -2.29 21.57 -25.95
N LEU A 37 -2.78 21.59 -27.20
CA LEU A 37 -2.38 20.62 -28.22
C LEU A 37 -1.04 21.06 -28.80
N VAL A 38 -0.05 20.17 -28.80
CA VAL A 38 1.26 20.45 -29.40
C VAL A 38 1.21 20.11 -30.89
N GLU A 39 1.03 21.11 -31.74
CA GLU A 39 1.06 20.96 -33.20
C GLU A 39 2.49 21.06 -33.73
N ALA A 40 2.79 20.31 -34.80
CA ALA A 40 4.08 20.43 -35.49
C ALA A 40 4.15 21.75 -36.27
N PRO A 41 5.28 22.46 -36.26
CA PRO A 41 5.45 23.66 -37.08
C PRO A 41 5.40 23.31 -38.57
N GLU A 42 4.86 24.22 -39.40
CA GLU A 42 4.79 24.06 -40.86
C GLU A 42 6.18 23.74 -41.45
N GLY A 43 6.26 22.69 -42.27
CA GLY A 43 7.52 22.20 -42.84
C GLY A 43 8.27 21.17 -41.99
N HIS A 44 7.73 20.78 -40.83
CA HIS A 44 8.29 19.68 -40.06
C HIS A 44 7.68 18.35 -40.50
N ASP A 45 8.35 17.68 -41.45
CA ASP A 45 7.94 16.37 -41.93
C ASP A 45 7.96 15.36 -40.78
N ILE A 46 6.78 14.96 -40.32
CA ILE A 46 6.62 13.88 -39.36
C ILE A 46 6.80 12.60 -40.15
N GLY A 47 8.04 12.29 -40.56
CA GLY A 47 8.35 11.14 -41.41
C GLY A 47 7.52 9.94 -41.00
N GLU A 48 6.66 9.50 -41.92
CA GLU A 48 5.64 8.48 -41.74
C GLU A 48 6.28 7.20 -41.18
N SER A 49 6.35 7.11 -39.87
CA SER A 49 6.62 5.86 -39.19
C SER A 49 5.32 5.08 -39.32
N LYS A 50 5.25 4.22 -40.35
CA LYS A 50 4.20 3.23 -40.58
C LYS A 50 3.93 2.43 -39.29
N LEU A 51 3.10 2.97 -38.43
CA LEU A 51 2.27 2.22 -37.49
C LEU A 51 0.90 2.17 -38.17
N GLY A 52 0.55 0.96 -38.63
CA GLY A 52 -0.63 0.72 -39.45
C GLY A 52 -1.91 1.17 -38.76
N MET A 53 -2.41 2.33 -39.16
CA MET A 53 -3.84 2.61 -39.16
C MET A 53 -4.31 2.44 -40.60
N ALA A 54 -5.16 1.44 -40.82
CA ALA A 54 -5.84 1.26 -42.09
C ALA A 54 -6.61 2.54 -42.43
N SER A 55 -6.25 3.14 -43.57
CA SER A 55 -6.96 4.27 -44.18
C SER A 55 -8.40 3.84 -44.46
N PHE A 56 -9.35 4.64 -43.99
CA PHE A 56 -10.79 4.50 -44.21
C PHE A 56 -11.30 5.44 -45.32
N ASP A 57 -10.41 6.01 -46.13
CA ASP A 57 -10.76 7.08 -47.09
C ASP A 57 -11.19 6.61 -48.49
N ASP A 58 -11.43 5.30 -48.69
CA ASP A 58 -11.94 4.75 -49.97
C ASP A 58 -13.34 4.12 -49.88
N MET A 59 -14.18 4.54 -48.92
CA MET A 59 -15.62 4.20 -48.93
C MET A 59 -16.45 5.32 -49.55
N ASP A 60 -16.87 5.07 -50.79
CA ASP A 60 -17.78 5.85 -51.62
C ASP A 60 -19.17 6.00 -50.94
N LEU A 61 -19.35 7.14 -50.27
CA LEU A 61 -20.50 7.47 -49.43
C LEU A 61 -21.77 7.80 -50.26
N ASP A 62 -21.64 7.99 -51.58
CA ASP A 62 -22.76 8.31 -52.46
C ASP A 62 -23.57 7.07 -52.89
N ALA A 63 -23.02 5.86 -52.73
CA ALA A 63 -23.74 4.61 -53.03
C ALA A 63 -24.72 4.16 -51.92
N LEU A 64 -24.66 4.74 -50.72
CA LEU A 64 -25.47 4.34 -49.56
C LEU A 64 -26.71 5.22 -49.31
N LEU A 65 -26.92 6.29 -50.09
CA LEU A 65 -28.04 7.22 -49.87
C LEU A 65 -29.30 6.97 -50.71
N ASP A 66 -29.31 5.97 -51.60
CA ASP A 66 -30.42 5.79 -52.56
C ASP A 66 -31.44 4.68 -52.23
N ASN A 67 -31.49 4.17 -50.99
CA ASN A 67 -32.48 3.15 -50.61
C ASN A 67 -33.14 3.40 -49.24
N ARG A 68 -34.16 4.26 -49.23
CA ARG A 68 -35.50 4.07 -48.62
C ARG A 68 -36.10 5.42 -48.22
N ALA A 69 -37.18 5.78 -48.90
CA ALA A 69 -38.19 6.66 -48.33
C ALA A 69 -39.03 5.90 -47.29
N PRO A 70 -39.25 6.48 -46.10
CA PRO A 70 -40.51 6.32 -45.41
C PRO A 70 -41.23 7.67 -45.25
N ALA A 71 -42.55 7.55 -45.10
CA ALA A 71 -43.54 8.60 -45.22
C ALA A 71 -43.36 9.82 -44.28
N SER A 72 -43.90 10.93 -44.75
CA SER A 72 -43.88 12.27 -44.14
C SER A 72 -44.38 12.32 -42.68
N PRO A 73 -43.75 13.14 -41.82
CA PRO A 73 -44.27 13.42 -40.48
C PRO A 73 -45.45 14.40 -40.51
N PRO A 74 -46.43 14.29 -39.59
CA PRO A 74 -47.56 15.21 -39.53
C PRO A 74 -47.13 16.59 -38.98
N LYS A 75 -47.77 17.64 -39.54
CA LYS A 75 -47.52 19.06 -39.26
C LYS A 75 -47.63 19.44 -37.76
N PRO A 76 -46.77 20.36 -37.28
CA PRO A 76 -46.85 20.90 -35.92
C PRO A 76 -48.04 21.87 -35.78
N LYS A 77 -48.87 21.67 -34.74
CA LYS A 77 -49.91 22.64 -34.33
C LYS A 77 -49.29 23.71 -33.41
N LYS A 78 -49.76 24.94 -33.63
CA LYS A 78 -49.39 26.20 -32.94
C LYS A 78 -49.46 26.11 -31.40
N PRO A 79 -48.64 26.90 -30.68
CA PRO A 79 -48.68 26.96 -29.23
C PRO A 79 -49.91 27.74 -28.75
N VAL A 80 -50.67 27.15 -27.82
CA VAL A 80 -51.75 27.81 -27.09
C VAL A 80 -51.16 28.37 -25.80
N GLN A 81 -51.24 29.68 -25.63
CA GLN A 81 -51.01 30.37 -24.35
C GLN A 81 -52.12 29.99 -23.37
N VAL A 82 -51.74 29.55 -22.16
CA VAL A 82 -52.64 29.49 -21.01
C VAL A 82 -51.95 30.16 -19.82
N SER A 83 -52.40 31.39 -19.53
CA SER A 83 -52.34 31.99 -18.19
C SER A 83 -53.47 31.40 -17.35
N ALA A 84 -53.15 30.86 -16.17
CA ALA A 84 -54.01 30.92 -14.97
C ALA A 84 -53.33 30.25 -13.76
N GLU A 85 -52.85 31.09 -12.84
CA GLU A 85 -53.21 31.10 -11.42
C GLU A 85 -53.26 29.76 -10.63
N ILE A 86 -52.25 29.55 -9.78
CA ILE A 86 -52.12 28.43 -8.85
C ILE A 86 -52.90 28.74 -7.54
N PRO A 87 -53.90 27.92 -7.13
CA PRO A 87 -54.57 28.08 -5.84
C PRO A 87 -53.86 27.33 -4.70
N ARG A 88 -53.73 27.99 -3.55
CA ARG A 88 -53.25 27.43 -2.28
C ARG A 88 -54.24 26.39 -1.70
N PRO A 89 -53.78 25.24 -1.18
CA PRO A 89 -54.67 24.30 -0.50
C PRO A 89 -55.03 24.76 0.92
N LYS A 90 -56.33 24.69 1.22
CA LYS A 90 -56.94 25.00 2.52
C LYS A 90 -56.78 23.85 3.51
N ARG A 91 -56.43 24.22 4.74
CA ARG A 91 -56.37 23.39 5.95
C ARG A 91 -57.80 22.97 6.39
N PRO A 92 -58.11 21.68 6.59
CA PRO A 92 -59.39 21.28 7.16
C PRO A 92 -59.30 21.23 8.69
N THR A 93 -60.11 22.08 9.32
CA THR A 93 -60.51 21.98 10.72
C THR A 93 -61.62 20.94 10.82
N GLN A 94 -61.45 19.86 11.59
CA GLN A 94 -62.58 19.02 12.01
C GLN A 94 -62.60 18.82 13.52
N ARG A 95 -63.77 19.21 14.04
CA ARG A 95 -64.27 19.11 15.41
C ARG A 95 -64.45 17.66 15.84
N ALA A 96 -64.19 17.42 17.13
CA ALA A 96 -64.59 16.24 17.87
C ALA A 96 -66.11 16.02 17.88
N PRO A 97 -66.54 14.74 17.99
CA PRO A 97 -67.51 14.40 19.03
C PRO A 97 -67.12 13.14 19.81
N ASN A 98 -67.05 13.33 21.13
CA ASN A 98 -67.66 12.51 22.17
C ASN A 98 -68.16 11.10 21.76
N GLN A 99 -67.48 10.03 22.21
CA GLN A 99 -68.16 8.76 22.52
C GLN A 99 -67.41 7.93 23.55
N LYS A 100 -68.22 7.21 24.32
CA LYS A 100 -68.01 6.65 25.66
C LYS A 100 -67.16 5.38 25.66
N GLN A 101 -66.54 5.18 26.83
CA GLN A 101 -66.07 3.92 27.39
C GLN A 101 -66.80 2.66 26.88
N GLN A 102 -66.03 1.66 26.47
CA GLN A 102 -66.27 0.27 26.88
C GLN A 102 -65.00 -0.58 26.79
N THR A 103 -64.76 -1.28 27.89
CA THR A 103 -63.72 -2.25 28.26
C THR A 103 -63.51 -3.43 27.32
N ARG A 104 -62.24 -3.84 27.10
CA ARG A 104 -61.67 -5.19 27.37
C ARG A 104 -60.21 -5.34 26.85
N PRO A 105 -59.45 -6.40 27.22
CA PRO A 105 -58.18 -6.23 27.91
C PRO A 105 -56.93 -6.70 27.14
N ASN A 106 -55.78 -6.25 27.66
CA ASN A 106 -54.51 -6.98 27.79
C ASN A 106 -53.93 -7.62 26.53
N GLN A 107 -52.99 -6.93 25.89
CA GLN A 107 -51.78 -7.55 25.36
C GLN A 107 -50.62 -6.56 25.46
N GLN A 108 -49.58 -7.03 26.16
CA GLN A 108 -48.36 -6.31 26.46
C GLN A 108 -47.51 -6.17 25.20
N THR A 109 -47.11 -4.95 24.88
CA THR A 109 -46.01 -4.65 23.95
C THR A 109 -44.80 -4.25 24.79
N PRO A 110 -43.59 -4.78 24.52
CA PRO A 110 -42.39 -4.50 25.31
C PRO A 110 -41.96 -3.03 25.17
N SER A 111 -41.66 -2.44 26.32
CA SER A 111 -41.21 -1.07 26.51
C SER A 111 -39.78 -0.86 26.00
N ASN A 112 -39.66 0.18 25.17
CA ASN A 112 -38.45 0.81 24.67
C ASN A 112 -37.63 1.45 25.82
N PRO A 113 -36.34 1.08 26.03
CA PRO A 113 -35.53 1.68 27.08
C PRO A 113 -34.62 2.77 26.50
N ASN A 114 -35.12 4.00 26.37
CA ASN A 114 -34.26 5.20 26.43
C ASN A 114 -35.05 6.52 26.53
N GLN A 115 -35.79 6.69 27.63
CA GLN A 115 -36.13 8.02 28.13
C GLN A 115 -35.46 8.19 29.49
N GLN A 116 -34.22 8.67 29.49
CA GLN A 116 -33.58 9.16 30.70
C GLN A 116 -34.20 10.51 31.08
N ALA A 117 -34.89 10.47 32.21
CA ALA A 117 -35.40 11.63 32.93
C ALA A 117 -34.24 12.54 33.37
N ASN A 118 -34.46 13.85 33.28
CA ASN A 118 -33.67 14.84 34.00
C ASN A 118 -33.69 14.51 35.50
N PRO A 119 -32.54 14.43 36.19
CA PRO A 119 -32.51 14.25 37.62
C PRO A 119 -33.02 15.51 38.32
N GLU A 120 -33.93 15.28 39.26
CA GLU A 120 -34.47 16.23 40.21
C GLU A 120 -33.32 16.76 41.09
N LEU A 121 -33.13 18.09 41.12
CA LEU A 121 -32.08 18.74 41.91
C LEU A 121 -32.37 18.61 43.40
N ALA A 122 -31.35 18.20 44.17
CA ALA A 122 -31.39 18.21 45.62
C ALA A 122 -31.45 19.67 46.18
N PRO A 123 -32.19 19.91 47.28
CA PRO A 123 -32.32 21.23 47.86
C PRO A 123 -31.00 21.66 48.51
N GLY A 124 -30.43 22.77 48.04
CA GLY A 124 -29.18 23.35 48.55
C GLY A 124 -28.12 23.69 47.49
N GLN A 125 -28.32 23.31 46.22
CA GLN A 125 -27.45 23.78 45.15
C GLN A 125 -27.95 25.12 44.59
N GLU A 126 -27.27 26.20 44.98
CA GLU A 126 -27.42 27.50 44.33
C GLU A 126 -27.03 27.43 42.86
N TRP A 127 -27.82 28.11 42.04
CA TRP A 127 -27.66 28.20 40.58
C TRP A 127 -26.41 29.03 40.25
N VAL A 128 -25.24 28.39 40.17
CA VAL A 128 -23.99 29.08 39.84
C VAL A 128 -23.93 29.32 38.33
N ASN A 129 -24.24 30.56 37.93
CA ASN A 129 -24.22 31.04 36.54
C ASN A 129 -22.92 30.62 35.82
N PRO A 130 -22.98 30.03 34.61
CA PRO A 130 -21.79 29.56 33.87
C PRO A 130 -20.71 30.64 33.66
N ALA A 131 -21.08 31.93 33.69
CA ALA A 131 -20.14 33.05 33.65
C ALA A 131 -19.20 33.11 34.88
N THR A 132 -19.63 32.63 36.04
CA THR A 132 -18.84 32.63 37.28
C THR A 132 -17.85 31.46 37.35
N LYS A 133 -18.20 30.29 36.79
CA LYS A 133 -17.27 29.15 36.63
C LYS A 133 -16.06 29.51 35.75
N LYS A 134 -16.28 30.31 34.68
CA LYS A 134 -15.17 30.78 33.82
C LYS A 134 -14.24 31.74 34.57
N LYS A 135 -14.78 32.64 35.40
CA LYS A 135 -13.97 33.53 36.25
C LYS A 135 -13.19 32.77 37.33
N GLN A 136 -13.79 31.79 38.00
CA GLN A 136 -13.08 30.96 38.98
C GLN A 136 -11.94 30.15 38.36
N ARG A 137 -12.13 29.57 37.16
CA ARG A 137 -11.03 28.90 36.44
C ARG A 137 -9.90 29.85 36.06
N MET A 138 -10.23 31.07 35.62
CA MET A 138 -9.24 32.11 35.32
C MET A 138 -8.43 32.52 36.56
N VAL A 139 -9.09 32.69 37.71
CA VAL A 139 -8.42 33.03 38.99
C VAL A 139 -7.52 31.90 39.48
N LEU A 140 -7.94 30.64 39.35
CA LEU A 140 -7.11 29.48 39.70
C LEU A 140 -5.86 29.38 38.82
N LEU A 141 -6.00 29.60 37.51
CA LEU A 141 -4.87 29.60 36.58
C LEU A 141 -3.88 30.75 36.82
N THR A 142 -4.38 31.94 37.17
CA THR A 142 -3.50 33.08 37.50
C THR A 142 -2.76 32.87 38.83
N MET A 143 -3.42 32.31 39.84
CA MET A 143 -2.75 31.97 41.11
C MET A 143 -1.68 30.88 40.92
N ALA A 144 -1.94 29.87 40.08
CA ALA A 144 -0.95 28.84 39.77
C ALA A 144 0.28 29.43 39.05
N ALA A 145 0.07 30.34 38.09
CA ALA A 145 1.17 31.01 37.38
C ALA A 145 2.05 31.88 38.31
N ILE A 146 1.44 32.60 39.24
CA ILE A 146 2.16 33.41 40.24
C ILE A 146 2.97 32.51 41.18
N GLY A 147 2.39 31.37 41.61
CA GLY A 147 3.09 30.37 42.43
C GLY A 147 4.35 29.82 41.75
N SER A 148 4.25 29.48 40.45
CA SER A 148 5.39 28.98 39.68
C SER A 148 6.51 30.02 39.51
N LEU A 149 6.16 31.30 39.30
CA LEU A 149 7.15 32.38 39.21
C LEU A 149 7.89 32.60 40.53
N LEU A 150 7.20 32.51 41.67
CA LEU A 150 7.84 32.61 42.99
C LEU A 150 8.77 31.42 43.28
N ALA A 151 8.40 30.21 42.86
CA ALA A 151 9.26 29.03 43.02
C ALA A 151 10.55 29.14 42.19
N ILE A 152 10.45 29.62 40.94
CA ILE A 152 11.63 29.83 40.08
C ILE A 152 12.53 30.94 40.65
N GLY A 153 11.94 32.01 41.19
CA GLY A 153 12.68 33.08 41.88
C GLY A 153 13.44 32.58 43.12
N ALA A 154 12.85 31.69 43.90
CA ALA A 154 13.51 31.11 45.08
C ALA A 154 14.69 30.20 44.69
N VAL A 155 14.53 29.36 43.66
CA VAL A 155 15.60 28.48 43.18
C VAL A 155 16.77 29.28 42.60
N THR A 156 16.50 30.32 41.81
CA THR A 156 17.54 31.19 41.26
C THR A 156 18.28 31.98 42.34
N PHE A 157 17.58 32.45 43.39
CA PHE A 157 18.22 33.11 44.53
C PHE A 157 19.18 32.18 45.30
N PHE A 158 18.83 30.90 45.47
CA PHE A 158 19.71 29.91 46.11
C PHE A 158 20.92 29.55 45.25
N LEU A 159 20.77 29.47 43.93
CA LEU A 159 21.89 29.19 43.03
C LEU A 159 22.91 30.35 42.98
N ILE A 160 22.43 31.59 43.04
CA ILE A 160 23.32 32.77 43.00
C ILE A 160 24.08 32.95 44.33
N ASN A 161 23.42 32.68 45.46
CA ASN A 161 24.05 32.82 46.78
C ASN A 161 24.79 31.56 47.27
N GLY A 162 24.56 30.40 46.65
CA GLY A 162 25.16 29.12 47.05
C GLY A 162 26.61 28.91 46.60
N PHE A 163 27.12 29.69 45.64
CA PHE A 163 28.48 29.51 45.08
C PHE A 163 29.53 30.49 45.63
N GLY A 164 29.25 31.18 46.72
CA GLY A 164 30.14 32.18 47.31
C GLY A 164 30.85 31.75 48.60
N SER A 165 31.80 30.81 48.54
CA SER A 165 33.11 30.88 49.24
C SER A 165 33.85 29.55 49.19
N GLY A 166 35.04 29.53 48.60
CA GLY A 166 35.96 28.39 48.65
C GLY A 166 37.28 28.75 47.98
N ASN A 167 38.23 29.21 48.78
CA ASN A 167 39.54 29.74 48.42
C ASN A 167 40.38 28.86 47.49
N ASN A 168 41.03 29.53 46.54
CA ASN A 168 42.41 29.39 46.08
C ASN A 168 43.25 28.26 46.71
N ASN A 169 43.81 27.40 45.86
CA ASN A 169 45.26 27.19 45.84
C ASN A 169 45.71 26.68 44.45
N VAL A 170 46.61 27.46 43.87
CA VAL A 170 47.46 27.14 42.72
C VAL A 170 48.67 26.35 43.25
N ALA A 171 48.94 25.18 42.66
CA ALA A 171 50.24 24.50 42.69
C ALA A 171 50.36 23.74 41.37
N GLU A 172 51.16 24.21 40.42
CA GLU A 172 52.56 23.77 40.19
C GLU A 172 52.64 22.27 39.85
N VAL A 173 52.77 22.00 38.55
CA VAL A 173 53.15 20.70 37.97
C VAL A 173 54.68 20.64 37.93
N PRO A 174 55.27 19.54 38.40
CA PRO A 174 56.42 18.99 37.71
C PRO A 174 56.22 17.52 37.33
N ASP A 175 56.59 17.23 36.09
CA ASP A 175 56.93 15.90 35.59
C ASP A 175 58.11 15.30 36.37
N GLU A 176 58.00 14.04 36.80
CA GLU A 176 59.09 13.05 36.73
C GLU A 176 58.58 11.65 37.14
N ASN A 177 58.50 10.77 36.14
CA ASN A 177 59.22 9.50 35.99
C ASN A 177 59.47 8.60 37.23
N VAL A 178 59.44 7.28 36.94
CA VAL A 178 60.08 6.13 37.64
C VAL A 178 59.16 5.15 38.40
N GLU A 179 59.00 3.99 37.75
CA GLU A 179 59.17 2.59 38.20
C GLU A 179 58.55 2.03 39.51
N GLN A 180 57.95 0.85 39.27
CA GLN A 180 58.09 -0.43 39.99
C GLN A 180 57.48 -0.66 41.39
N ASN A 181 56.70 -1.75 41.37
CA ASN A 181 56.62 -2.85 42.34
C ASN A 181 55.71 -2.71 43.57
N ASP A 182 54.68 -3.57 43.52
CA ASP A 182 54.39 -4.68 44.44
C ASP A 182 54.29 -4.46 45.95
N ASP A 183 53.33 -5.24 46.47
CA ASP A 183 53.19 -5.78 47.82
C ASP A 183 52.30 -5.06 48.86
N LEU A 184 51.13 -5.71 49.02
CA LEU A 184 50.59 -6.30 50.25
C LEU A 184 49.93 -5.40 51.34
N LYS A 185 48.67 -5.82 51.61
CA LYS A 185 48.03 -6.03 52.93
C LYS A 185 47.87 -4.84 53.88
N ALA A 186 46.61 -4.51 54.22
CA ALA A 186 45.90 -5.07 55.40
C ALA A 186 44.77 -4.14 55.89
N VAL A 187 43.57 -4.73 56.02
CA VAL A 187 42.66 -4.71 57.19
C VAL A 187 42.49 -3.38 57.97
N THR A 188 41.28 -2.82 57.94
CA THR A 188 40.35 -2.67 59.10
C THR A 188 39.14 -1.83 58.64
N ASP A 189 37.93 -2.37 58.63
CA ASP A 189 36.99 -2.46 59.77
C ASP A 189 36.33 -1.11 60.11
N THR A 190 35.07 -0.94 59.72
CA THR A 190 34.00 -0.30 60.53
C THR A 190 32.66 -0.36 59.79
N THR A 191 31.85 -1.36 60.13
CA THR A 191 30.39 -1.24 60.25
C THR A 191 30.06 -0.23 61.37
N PRO A 192 28.90 0.44 61.33
CA PRO A 192 27.72 -0.08 62.04
C PRO A 192 26.49 -0.14 61.11
N ASP A 193 25.66 -1.19 61.18
CA ASP A 193 24.59 -1.38 62.18
C ASP A 193 23.62 -0.17 62.19
N ASP A 194 22.30 -0.28 62.15
CA ASP A 194 21.41 -1.42 62.27
C ASP A 194 20.00 -0.85 62.03
N THR A 195 19.12 -1.50 61.26
CA THR A 195 17.69 -1.55 61.61
C THR A 195 16.98 -2.63 60.79
N ALA A 196 16.72 -3.71 61.52
CA ALA A 196 16.01 -4.91 61.17
C ALA A 196 14.48 -4.76 61.13
N ILE A 197 13.84 -5.93 60.86
CA ILE A 197 12.45 -6.37 61.12
C ILE A 197 11.52 -6.18 59.90
N ALA A 198 10.87 -7.21 59.32
CA ALA A 198 10.79 -8.65 59.62
C ALA A 198 10.28 -9.46 58.40
N ASP A 199 10.88 -10.64 58.25
CA ASP A 199 10.33 -11.99 58.08
C ASP A 199 8.87 -12.19 57.59
N ALA A 200 8.75 -13.00 56.54
CA ALA A 200 7.84 -14.15 56.52
C ALA A 200 8.42 -15.25 55.63
N ASP A 201 8.79 -16.34 56.29
CA ASP A 201 9.25 -17.61 55.71
C ASP A 201 8.25 -18.24 54.74
N SER A 202 8.77 -18.91 53.71
CA SER A 202 8.20 -20.18 53.26
C SER A 202 9.30 -21.03 52.65
N GLU A 203 9.80 -21.97 53.47
CA GLU A 203 10.54 -23.15 53.02
C GLU A 203 9.69 -23.96 52.02
N THR A 204 10.32 -24.46 50.97
CA THR A 204 9.90 -25.70 50.31
C THR A 204 11.13 -26.39 49.73
N ASP A 205 11.35 -27.61 50.21
CA ASP A 205 12.41 -28.54 49.79
C ASP A 205 12.41 -28.81 48.28
N PRO A 206 13.58 -29.07 47.66
CA PRO A 206 13.67 -29.57 46.29
C PRO A 206 13.58 -31.11 46.25
N PRO A 207 12.93 -31.72 45.24
CA PRO A 207 13.06 -33.14 45.02
C PRO A 207 14.35 -33.47 44.26
N ALA A 208 14.95 -34.57 44.70
CA ALA A 208 16.06 -35.28 44.09
C ALA A 208 15.68 -35.94 42.75
N ASP A 209 16.73 -36.37 42.04
CA ASP A 209 16.79 -37.29 40.90
C ASP A 209 16.67 -36.68 39.49
N ALA A 210 17.83 -36.34 38.93
CA ALA A 210 18.10 -36.40 37.49
C ALA A 210 19.47 -37.06 37.26
N PRO A 211 19.59 -37.99 36.27
CA PRO A 211 20.78 -38.80 36.08
C PRO A 211 21.93 -38.01 35.45
N ASP A 212 23.11 -38.35 35.94
CA ASP A 212 24.45 -37.99 35.49
C ASP A 212 24.63 -38.25 33.99
N ILE A 213 24.72 -37.19 33.19
CA ILE A 213 25.17 -37.27 31.79
C ILE A 213 26.63 -36.84 31.78
N THR A 214 27.51 -37.83 31.78
CA THR A 214 28.92 -37.68 31.43
C THR A 214 29.02 -37.14 30.00
N THR A 215 29.43 -35.87 29.87
CA THR A 215 29.98 -35.32 28.62
C THR A 215 31.27 -36.07 28.28
N PRO A 216 31.41 -36.64 27.07
CA PRO A 216 32.70 -37.12 26.59
C PRO A 216 33.61 -35.91 26.30
N ASP A 217 34.85 -35.99 26.78
CA ASP A 217 35.97 -35.17 26.34
C ASP A 217 36.04 -35.21 24.80
N ILE A 218 35.78 -34.07 24.18
CA ILE A 218 36.06 -33.85 22.75
C ILE A 218 37.40 -33.13 22.71
N ASP A 219 38.41 -33.87 22.28
CA ASP A 219 39.74 -33.36 21.95
C ASP A 219 39.60 -32.15 21.01
N GLU A 220 40.14 -31.03 21.47
CA GLU A 220 40.31 -29.77 20.74
C GLU A 220 41.19 -30.03 19.51
N PRO A 221 40.70 -29.85 18.26
CA PRO A 221 41.55 -30.02 17.09
C PRO A 221 42.53 -28.85 17.01
N GLU A 222 43.81 -29.19 17.13
CA GLU A 222 44.98 -28.34 16.87
C GLU A 222 44.84 -27.68 15.48
N ILE A 223 44.58 -26.37 15.47
CA ILE A 223 44.52 -25.55 14.26
C ILE A 223 45.95 -25.40 13.72
N VAL A 224 46.30 -26.24 12.75
CA VAL A 224 47.53 -26.09 11.96
C VAL A 224 47.38 -24.84 11.08
N MET A 225 48.12 -23.79 11.42
CA MET A 225 48.33 -22.62 10.54
C MET A 225 48.97 -23.07 9.22
N PRO A 226 48.37 -22.77 8.04
CA PRO A 226 49.07 -22.98 6.79
C PRO A 226 50.18 -21.94 6.63
N GLU A 227 51.37 -22.42 6.27
CA GLU A 227 52.51 -21.61 5.83
C GLU A 227 52.10 -20.64 4.72
N ILE A 228 52.43 -19.36 4.94
CA ILE A 228 52.30 -18.29 3.97
C ILE A 228 53.34 -18.55 2.87
N GLY A 229 52.87 -19.03 1.72
CA GLY A 229 53.67 -19.15 0.51
C GLY A 229 54.01 -17.79 -0.09
N ASP A 230 55.26 -17.65 -0.52
CA ASP A 230 55.85 -16.46 -1.12
C ASP A 230 55.02 -15.86 -2.28
N ALA A 231 54.93 -14.53 -2.27
CA ALA A 231 54.26 -13.74 -3.28
C ALA A 231 54.96 -13.85 -4.66
N PRO A 232 54.21 -13.98 -5.78
CA PRO A 232 54.79 -13.88 -7.11
C PRO A 232 55.20 -12.43 -7.45
N PRO A 233 56.20 -12.23 -8.34
CA PRO A 233 56.74 -10.91 -8.64
C PRO A 233 55.74 -10.02 -9.38
N ILE A 234 55.75 -8.76 -9.00
CA ILE A 234 55.02 -7.64 -9.60
C ILE A 234 55.48 -7.47 -11.06
N ILE A 235 54.57 -7.68 -12.01
CA ILE A 235 54.75 -7.32 -13.43
C ILE A 235 54.32 -5.85 -13.59
N GLY A 236 55.25 -5.03 -14.09
CA GLY A 236 55.07 -3.58 -14.26
C GLY A 236 54.00 -3.22 -15.28
N ILE A 237 53.25 -2.17 -14.95
CA ILE A 237 52.30 -1.48 -15.82
C ILE A 237 53.10 -0.60 -16.80
N PRO A 238 52.96 -0.74 -18.13
CA PRO A 238 53.47 0.26 -19.05
C PRO A 238 52.49 1.44 -19.20
N ASP A 239 52.97 2.63 -18.87
CA ASP A 239 52.37 3.91 -19.23
C ASP A 239 52.52 4.14 -20.76
N THR A 240 51.46 3.97 -21.54
CA THR A 240 51.27 4.74 -22.80
C THR A 240 49.82 4.62 -23.31
N PRO A 241 49.16 5.73 -23.70
CA PRO A 241 47.85 5.68 -24.33
C PRO A 241 47.98 5.35 -25.83
N PRO A 242 47.14 4.46 -26.40
CA PRO A 242 47.17 4.20 -27.83
C PRO A 242 46.50 5.35 -28.61
N GLU A 243 47.25 5.87 -29.58
CA GLU A 243 46.78 6.74 -30.66
C GLU A 243 45.72 6.02 -31.51
N ILE A 244 44.65 6.74 -31.85
CA ILE A 244 43.62 6.31 -32.80
C ILE A 244 44.08 6.71 -34.21
N PRO A 245 44.32 5.75 -35.14
CA PRO A 245 44.51 6.07 -36.54
C PRO A 245 43.15 6.19 -37.23
N GLY A 246 43.00 7.23 -38.05
CA GLY A 246 41.82 7.49 -38.85
C GLY A 246 41.63 6.49 -39.99
N THR A 247 40.39 6.42 -40.48
CA THR A 247 40.02 5.73 -41.72
C THR A 247 39.08 6.61 -42.53
N GLU A 248 39.63 7.17 -43.59
CA GLU A 248 38.91 7.57 -44.80
C GLU A 248 38.61 6.32 -45.66
N GLY A 249 37.54 6.37 -46.46
CA GLY A 249 37.51 5.75 -47.79
C GLY A 249 36.75 4.45 -47.98
N THR A 250 35.54 4.58 -48.56
CA THR A 250 35.01 3.82 -49.74
C THR A 250 35.33 2.32 -49.89
N ASP A 251 34.33 1.44 -49.95
CA ASP A 251 33.70 1.04 -51.22
C ASP A 251 32.59 -0.01 -51.06
N SER A 252 31.73 -0.01 -52.08
CA SER A 252 30.63 -0.91 -52.44
C SER A 252 30.94 -2.42 -52.29
N LEU A 253 29.94 -3.23 -51.90
CA LEU A 253 29.61 -4.53 -52.52
C LEU A 253 28.39 -5.25 -51.88
N ALA A 254 27.36 -5.41 -52.73
CA ALA A 254 26.48 -6.57 -52.93
C ALA A 254 26.05 -7.45 -51.72
N GLU A 255 24.78 -7.31 -51.36
CA GLU A 255 24.04 -8.24 -50.51
C GLU A 255 23.61 -9.48 -51.33
N THR A 256 24.13 -10.64 -50.95
CA THR A 256 23.82 -11.95 -51.56
C THR A 256 22.69 -12.63 -50.78
N LYS A 257 21.61 -12.93 -51.50
CA LYS A 257 20.44 -13.66 -51.03
C LYS A 257 20.73 -15.18 -51.09
N PRO A 258 20.45 -15.98 -50.05
CA PRO A 258 20.57 -17.43 -50.15
C PRO A 258 19.41 -18.05 -50.97
N PRO A 259 19.65 -19.18 -51.66
CA PRO A 259 18.67 -19.81 -52.52
C PRO A 259 17.67 -20.66 -51.72
N ILE A 260 16.40 -20.57 -52.10
CA ILE A 260 15.34 -21.50 -51.67
C ILE A 260 15.31 -22.61 -52.72
N GLU A 261 15.77 -23.79 -52.32
CA GLU A 261 15.61 -25.03 -53.09
C GLU A 261 14.15 -25.48 -53.08
N GLY A 262 13.69 -25.89 -54.26
CA GLY A 262 12.38 -26.46 -54.49
C GLY A 262 12.28 -27.87 -53.94
N PHE A 263 11.11 -28.17 -53.38
CA PHE A 263 10.61 -29.52 -53.21
C PHE A 263 9.30 -29.59 -54.00
N ASP A 264 9.38 -30.24 -55.16
CA ASP A 264 8.25 -30.84 -55.83
C ASP A 264 7.89 -32.11 -55.05
N ASP A 265 6.67 -32.20 -54.52
CA ASP A 265 6.09 -33.48 -54.13
C ASP A 265 4.62 -33.52 -54.52
N ASP A 266 4.38 -34.20 -55.65
CA ASP A 266 3.07 -34.65 -56.11
C ASP A 266 2.55 -35.70 -55.11
N SER A 267 1.55 -35.32 -54.32
CA SER A 267 0.75 -36.26 -53.53
C SER A 267 -0.73 -35.98 -53.72
N ASP A 268 -1.27 -36.64 -54.74
CA ASP A 268 -2.68 -36.91 -54.98
C ASP A 268 -3.29 -37.66 -53.79
N LEU A 269 -4.04 -36.96 -52.93
CA LEU A 269 -4.87 -37.54 -51.89
C LEU A 269 -6.22 -36.82 -51.79
N GLY A 270 -7.24 -37.46 -52.38
CA GLY A 270 -8.52 -37.72 -51.74
C GLY A 270 -9.32 -36.52 -51.25
N ALA A 271 -10.26 -36.08 -52.08
CA ALA A 271 -11.40 -35.27 -51.68
C ALA A 271 -12.23 -35.98 -50.58
N GLY A 272 -11.97 -35.62 -49.33
CA GLY A 272 -12.87 -35.79 -48.21
C GLY A 272 -13.31 -34.40 -47.76
N GLU A 273 -14.53 -33.99 -48.14
CA GLU A 273 -15.19 -32.82 -47.58
C GLU A 273 -15.49 -33.08 -46.09
N GLU A 274 -14.54 -32.76 -45.20
CA GLU A 274 -14.88 -32.52 -43.81
C GLU A 274 -15.66 -31.21 -43.70
N PRO A 275 -16.76 -31.18 -42.93
CA PRO A 275 -17.53 -29.97 -42.76
C PRO A 275 -16.66 -28.96 -42.01
N VAL A 276 -16.28 -27.89 -42.71
CA VAL A 276 -15.75 -26.67 -42.10
C VAL A 276 -16.75 -26.23 -41.06
N ALA A 277 -16.49 -26.57 -39.80
CA ALA A 277 -17.21 -26.06 -38.66
C ALA A 277 -17.10 -24.54 -38.76
N LYS A 278 -18.21 -23.88 -39.10
CA LYS A 278 -18.30 -22.41 -39.06
C LYS A 278 -17.77 -22.01 -37.70
N LEU A 279 -16.61 -21.33 -37.65
CA LEU A 279 -16.17 -20.62 -36.46
C LEU A 279 -17.29 -19.62 -36.15
N VAL A 280 -18.17 -20.01 -35.23
CA VAL A 280 -19.14 -19.11 -34.62
C VAL A 280 -18.29 -18.10 -33.89
N ASP A 281 -18.32 -16.85 -34.36
CA ASP A 281 -17.65 -15.75 -33.69
C ASP A 281 -18.08 -15.76 -32.23
N PRO A 282 -17.18 -16.08 -31.28
CA PRO A 282 -17.53 -16.14 -29.88
C PRO A 282 -18.12 -14.81 -29.42
N ASN A 283 -17.82 -13.68 -30.07
CA ASN A 283 -18.34 -12.36 -29.68
C ASN A 283 -19.81 -12.14 -30.09
N ALA A 284 -20.28 -12.77 -31.17
CA ALA A 284 -21.67 -12.65 -31.60
C ALA A 284 -22.65 -13.23 -30.56
N ASN A 285 -22.25 -14.31 -29.88
CA ASN A 285 -23.02 -14.91 -28.80
C ASN A 285 -22.88 -14.15 -27.46
N LEU A 286 -22.03 -13.12 -27.39
CA LEU A 286 -21.78 -12.40 -26.12
C LEU A 286 -22.81 -11.31 -25.97
N ASN A 287 -22.95 -10.54 -27.05
CA ASN A 287 -23.93 -9.48 -27.16
C ASN A 287 -25.36 -10.01 -27.04
N SER A 288 -25.66 -11.24 -27.47
CA SER A 288 -26.99 -11.83 -27.29
C SER A 288 -27.32 -12.14 -25.83
N ILE A 289 -26.39 -12.75 -25.08
CA ILE A 289 -26.58 -13.09 -23.66
C ILE A 289 -26.61 -11.82 -22.80
N LEU A 290 -25.73 -10.86 -23.10
CA LEU A 290 -25.70 -9.54 -22.47
C LEU A 290 -26.97 -8.72 -22.80
N ALA A 291 -27.49 -8.83 -24.02
CA ALA A 291 -28.78 -8.23 -24.38
C ALA A 291 -29.96 -8.90 -23.63
N GLU A 292 -29.88 -10.19 -23.34
CA GLU A 292 -30.86 -10.88 -22.48
C GLU A 292 -30.80 -10.45 -21.01
N SER A 293 -29.60 -10.14 -20.49
CA SER A 293 -29.45 -9.56 -19.14
C SER A 293 -29.78 -8.06 -19.07
N GLY A 294 -29.97 -7.41 -20.22
CA GLY A 294 -30.30 -5.98 -20.31
C GLY A 294 -29.09 -5.05 -20.12
N THR A 295 -27.87 -5.58 -20.14
CA THR A 295 -26.62 -4.83 -19.97
C THR A 295 -25.76 -4.99 -21.21
N SER A 296 -25.39 -3.90 -21.88
CA SER A 296 -24.51 -3.97 -23.06
C SER A 296 -23.03 -4.05 -22.66
N LEU A 297 -22.19 -4.68 -23.49
CA LEU A 297 -20.73 -4.68 -23.30
C LEU A 297 -20.17 -3.26 -23.15
N LEU A 298 -20.77 -2.28 -23.85
CA LEU A 298 -20.38 -0.88 -23.78
C LEU A 298 -20.67 -0.27 -22.40
N GLU A 299 -21.77 -0.64 -21.75
CA GLU A 299 -22.09 -0.20 -20.38
C GLU A 299 -21.10 -0.80 -19.38
N ILE A 300 -20.73 -2.08 -19.55
CA ILE A 300 -19.71 -2.75 -18.72
C ILE A 300 -18.35 -2.07 -18.90
N GLN A 301 -17.94 -1.80 -20.14
CA GLN A 301 -16.70 -1.08 -20.45
C GLN A 301 -16.73 0.35 -19.89
N THR A 302 -17.87 1.02 -19.98
CA THR A 302 -18.07 2.36 -19.42
C THR A 302 -17.98 2.34 -17.89
N ALA A 303 -18.58 1.35 -17.22
CA ALA A 303 -18.48 1.17 -15.77
C ALA A 303 -17.04 0.89 -15.33
N ALA A 304 -16.33 0.01 -16.05
CA ALA A 304 -14.91 -0.27 -15.80
C ALA A 304 -14.03 0.98 -16.01
N SER A 305 -14.31 1.77 -17.05
CA SER A 305 -13.63 3.05 -17.32
C SER A 305 -13.94 4.10 -16.25
N ASN A 306 -15.20 4.21 -15.82
CA ASN A 306 -15.62 5.12 -14.76
C ASN A 306 -15.05 4.72 -13.38
N MET A 307 -14.67 3.47 -13.16
CA MET A 307 -13.94 3.09 -11.94
C MET A 307 -12.44 3.41 -12.00
N ARG A 308 -11.84 3.47 -13.20
CA ARG A 308 -10.50 4.09 -13.38
C ARG A 308 -10.57 5.58 -13.04
N SER A 309 -11.68 6.17 -13.48
CA SER A 309 -12.32 7.39 -13.04
C SER A 309 -12.13 7.88 -11.59
N ASP A 310 -12.90 7.21 -10.73
CA ASP A 310 -13.40 7.71 -9.44
C ASP A 310 -12.35 7.84 -8.31
N LEU A 311 -11.11 7.41 -8.54
CA LEU A 311 -10.04 7.53 -7.53
C LEU A 311 -9.17 8.77 -7.69
N THR A 312 -9.11 9.31 -8.90
CA THR A 312 -8.21 10.41 -9.25
C THR A 312 -8.89 11.49 -10.08
N ILE A 313 -10.08 11.22 -10.63
CA ILE A 313 -10.84 12.16 -11.45
C ILE A 313 -12.03 12.65 -10.63
N GLY A 314 -11.71 13.60 -9.78
CA GLY A 314 -12.61 14.49 -9.08
C GLY A 314 -11.77 15.64 -8.57
N THR A 315 -12.37 16.80 -8.33
CA THR A 315 -11.67 17.79 -7.51
C THR A 315 -11.72 17.29 -6.07
N PRO A 316 -10.58 17.00 -5.42
CA PRO A 316 -10.60 16.57 -4.03
C PRO A 316 -11.33 17.62 -3.20
N LYS A 317 -12.15 17.18 -2.22
CA LYS A 317 -12.93 18.11 -1.40
C LYS A 317 -12.02 18.99 -0.56
N TYR A 318 -10.85 18.46 -0.18
CA TYR A 318 -9.84 19.16 0.61
C TYR A 318 -8.51 19.25 -0.12
N PHE A 319 -7.87 20.41 0.02
CA PHE A 319 -6.56 20.69 -0.55
C PHE A 319 -5.47 20.50 0.51
N PHE A 320 -4.54 19.61 0.19
CA PHE A 320 -3.31 19.41 0.93
C PHE A 320 -2.21 20.22 0.26
N ASP A 321 -1.40 20.91 1.07
CA ASP A 321 -0.32 21.72 0.53
C ASP A 321 0.99 20.94 0.63
N LYS A 322 1.70 20.86 -0.50
CA LYS A 322 3.07 20.38 -0.53
C LYS A 322 3.95 21.46 0.10
N VAL A 323 4.77 21.08 1.08
CA VAL A 323 5.84 21.95 1.56
C VAL A 323 7.03 21.73 0.63
N GLY A 324 7.59 22.83 0.11
CA GLY A 324 8.80 22.76 -0.69
C GLY A 324 9.90 22.13 0.14
N PHE A 325 10.43 21.01 -0.32
CA PHE A 325 11.52 20.30 0.33
C PHE A 325 12.80 20.62 -0.43
N GLU A 326 13.81 21.13 0.28
CA GLU A 326 15.16 21.11 -0.24
C GLU A 326 15.68 19.68 -0.06
N ASP A 327 15.97 19.00 -1.16
CA ASP A 327 16.57 17.66 -1.12
C ASP A 327 17.92 17.77 -0.42
N ALA A 328 17.93 17.42 0.86
CA ALA A 328 19.14 17.34 1.64
C ALA A 328 19.97 16.16 1.15
N ASP A 329 21.31 16.31 1.21
CA ASP A 329 22.25 15.28 0.78
C ASP A 329 22.14 14.05 1.69
N PRO A 330 21.57 12.94 1.21
CA PRO A 330 21.27 11.77 2.05
C PRO A 330 22.54 11.13 2.61
N SER A 331 23.66 11.22 1.88
CA SER A 331 24.95 10.69 2.34
C SER A 331 25.41 11.43 3.60
N ARG A 332 25.33 12.77 3.56
CA ARG A 332 25.71 13.61 4.71
C ARG A 332 24.78 13.41 5.90
N GLN A 333 23.48 13.27 5.66
CA GLN A 333 22.49 13.05 6.71
C GLN A 333 22.62 11.69 7.37
N LYS A 334 22.95 10.64 6.59
CA LYS A 334 23.20 9.30 7.12
C LYS A 334 24.37 9.27 8.09
N ASP A 335 25.43 10.01 7.78
CA ASP A 335 26.64 10.10 8.60
C ASP A 335 26.51 11.09 9.78
N GLN A 336 25.38 11.80 9.88
CA GLN A 336 25.11 12.70 10.99
C GLN A 336 25.05 11.90 12.30
N ILE A 337 25.88 12.29 13.26
CA ILE A 337 25.93 11.68 14.59
C ILE A 337 24.72 12.13 15.42
N ILE A 338 23.99 11.15 15.94
CA ILE A 338 22.94 11.33 16.93
C ILE A 338 23.59 11.15 18.31
N LEU A 339 23.67 12.24 19.07
CA LEU A 339 24.32 12.24 20.39
C LEU A 339 23.65 11.27 21.37
N GLY A 340 22.33 11.20 21.35
CA GLY A 340 21.58 10.24 22.15
C GLY A 340 20.08 10.25 21.85
N VAL A 341 19.49 9.08 21.71
CA VAL A 341 18.04 8.87 21.61
C VAL A 341 17.63 7.71 22.52
N LYS A 342 16.48 7.87 23.17
CA LYS A 342 15.86 6.83 23.98
C LYS A 342 14.40 6.69 23.58
N PHE A 343 14.07 5.53 23.02
CA PHE A 343 12.70 5.12 22.71
C PHE A 343 12.26 4.08 23.75
N ASP A 344 11.11 4.30 24.37
CA ASP A 344 10.53 3.41 25.37
C ASP A 344 9.15 2.96 24.90
N GLN A 345 9.08 1.73 24.39
CA GLN A 345 7.85 1.09 23.90
C GLN A 345 7.07 1.94 22.90
N GLN A 346 7.77 2.70 22.05
CA GLN A 346 7.15 3.59 21.08
C GLN A 346 6.86 2.86 19.76
N PRO A 347 5.72 3.10 19.10
CA PRO A 347 5.45 2.47 17.81
C PRO A 347 6.49 2.87 16.75
N LEU A 348 6.97 1.90 15.97
CA LEU A 348 8.02 2.06 14.95
C LEU A 348 7.81 3.29 14.06
N GLN A 349 6.59 3.51 13.57
CA GLN A 349 6.26 4.67 12.73
C GLN A 349 6.54 6.02 13.43
N THR A 350 6.32 6.09 14.74
CA THR A 350 6.54 7.30 15.54
C THR A 350 8.04 7.56 15.67
N VAL A 351 8.79 6.51 16.00
CA VAL A 351 10.26 6.54 16.07
C VAL A 351 10.87 7.00 14.75
N LEU A 352 10.45 6.39 13.62
CA LEU A 352 10.95 6.76 12.30
C LEU A 352 10.56 8.19 11.92
N HIS A 353 9.37 8.66 12.28
CA HIS A 353 9.01 10.06 12.02
C HIS A 353 9.87 11.05 12.80
N GLU A 354 10.17 10.77 14.07
CA GLU A 354 11.06 11.62 14.87
C GLU A 354 12.48 11.64 14.31
N LEU A 355 13.00 10.47 13.91
CA LEU A 355 14.31 10.39 13.27
C LEU A 355 14.35 11.07 11.91
N ALA A 356 13.30 10.96 11.11
CA ALA A 356 13.17 11.69 9.85
C ALA A 356 13.16 13.21 10.09
N ALA A 357 12.49 13.69 11.14
CA ALA A 357 12.48 15.11 11.49
C ALA A 357 13.85 15.63 11.96
N ILE A 358 14.64 14.79 12.65
CA ILE A 358 15.98 15.16 13.14
C ILE A 358 17.01 15.13 12.01
N SER A 359 17.01 14.04 11.23
CA SER A 359 18.02 13.80 10.20
C SER A 359 17.69 14.47 8.87
N GLY A 360 16.40 14.66 8.58
CA GLY A 360 15.86 15.04 7.27
C GLY A 360 15.86 13.92 6.23
N LEU A 361 16.19 12.68 6.60
CA LEU A 361 16.11 11.51 5.71
C LEU A 361 14.66 11.08 5.48
N ARG A 362 14.37 10.53 4.30
CA ARG A 362 13.08 9.87 4.04
C ARG A 362 13.12 8.45 4.58
N LEU A 363 12.31 8.19 5.59
CA LEU A 363 12.19 6.88 6.23
C LEU A 363 10.81 6.30 5.92
N THR A 364 10.78 5.15 5.26
CA THR A 364 9.56 4.49 4.79
C THR A 364 9.42 3.11 5.42
N ILE A 365 8.18 2.68 5.70
CA ILE A 365 7.85 1.31 6.11
C ILE A 365 7.21 0.60 4.92
N ASP A 366 7.74 -0.57 4.55
CA ASP A 366 7.16 -1.50 3.58
C ASP A 366 6.03 -2.32 4.20
N ALA A 367 4.93 -1.65 4.51
CA ALA A 367 3.83 -2.29 5.22
C ALA A 367 3.29 -3.56 4.52
N PRO A 368 3.12 -3.62 3.19
CA PRO A 368 2.68 -4.84 2.52
C PRO A 368 3.62 -6.03 2.73
N THR A 369 4.93 -5.85 2.52
CA THR A 369 5.90 -6.95 2.66
C THR A 369 6.01 -7.41 4.11
N ILE A 370 5.96 -6.49 5.07
CA ILE A 370 5.97 -6.82 6.50
C ILE A 370 4.72 -7.63 6.88
N ALA A 371 3.53 -7.22 6.43
CA ALA A 371 2.30 -7.96 6.71
C ALA A 371 2.26 -9.35 6.06
N VAL A 372 2.77 -9.48 4.83
CA VAL A 372 2.93 -10.78 4.16
C VAL A 372 3.95 -11.66 4.92
N SER A 373 4.93 -11.04 5.57
CA SER A 373 5.87 -11.76 6.45
C SER A 373 5.24 -12.25 7.77
N GLY A 374 4.02 -11.83 8.08
CA GLY A 374 3.35 -12.13 9.35
C GLY A 374 3.88 -11.34 10.56
N ALA A 375 4.88 -10.49 10.35
CA ALA A 375 5.37 -9.57 11.36
C ALA A 375 4.38 -8.41 11.57
N ASP A 376 4.40 -7.85 12.78
CA ASP A 376 3.68 -6.60 13.06
C ASP A 376 4.26 -5.49 12.18
N VAL A 377 3.39 -4.72 11.55
CA VAL A 377 3.74 -3.63 10.63
C VAL A 377 4.21 -2.39 11.41
N ASN A 378 3.83 -2.28 12.68
CA ASN A 378 4.19 -1.16 13.53
C ASN A 378 4.55 -1.60 14.96
N PRO A 379 5.57 -2.46 15.10
CA PRO A 379 5.97 -3.00 16.38
C PRO A 379 6.44 -1.88 17.31
N LYS A 380 6.35 -2.12 18.62
CA LYS A 380 6.89 -1.21 19.62
C LYS A 380 8.41 -1.38 19.73
N VAL A 381 9.13 -0.27 19.62
CA VAL A 381 10.59 -0.20 19.72
C VAL A 381 10.97 0.26 21.12
N SER A 382 11.92 -0.44 21.74
CA SER A 382 12.59 -0.01 22.96
C SER A 382 14.09 -0.06 22.75
N LEU A 383 14.71 1.11 22.71
CA LEU A 383 16.12 1.22 22.33
C LEU A 383 16.71 2.52 22.88
N GLN A 384 17.90 2.40 23.47
CA GLN A 384 18.72 3.55 23.87
C GLN A 384 20.03 3.48 23.08
N ILE A 385 20.34 4.56 22.37
CA ILE A 385 21.55 4.66 21.56
C ILE A 385 22.21 6.00 21.85
N GLU A 386 23.54 6.01 21.94
CA GLU A 386 24.36 7.19 22.18
C GLU A 386 25.51 7.23 21.18
N ASN A 387 25.82 8.43 20.67
CA ASN A 387 26.96 8.72 19.80
C ASN A 387 27.10 7.81 18.56
N GLU A 388 26.00 7.61 17.83
CA GLU A 388 25.95 6.75 16.64
C GLU A 388 25.50 7.51 15.41
N SER A 389 25.93 7.07 14.22
CA SER A 389 25.44 7.66 12.97
C SER A 389 23.95 7.39 12.79
N THR A 390 23.24 8.31 12.14
CA THR A 390 21.81 8.17 11.84
C THR A 390 21.52 6.86 11.10
N GLY A 391 22.35 6.49 10.12
CA GLY A 391 22.19 5.23 9.39
C GLY A 391 22.35 4.00 10.28
N THR A 392 23.30 4.01 11.22
CA THR A 392 23.46 2.92 12.21
C THR A 392 22.28 2.86 13.17
N VAL A 393 21.78 4.00 13.64
CA VAL A 393 20.59 4.08 14.50
C VAL A 393 19.38 3.44 13.82
N ILE A 394 19.13 3.77 12.55
CA ILE A 394 17.99 3.23 11.80
C ILE A 394 18.08 1.71 11.62
N ARG A 395 19.27 1.18 11.29
CA ARG A 395 19.51 -0.26 11.18
C ARG A 395 19.28 -0.98 12.51
N LYS A 396 19.84 -0.48 13.61
CA LYS A 396 19.64 -1.03 14.96
C LYS A 396 18.16 -1.04 15.36
N ILE A 397 17.39 -0.01 14.98
CA ILE A 397 15.95 0.04 15.23
C ILE A 397 15.23 -1.07 14.46
N ALA A 398 15.50 -1.22 13.16
CA ALA A 398 14.88 -2.27 12.36
C ALA A 398 15.23 -3.67 12.91
N GLU A 399 16.51 -3.92 13.17
CA GLU A 399 17.00 -5.18 13.73
C GLU A 399 16.36 -5.52 15.07
N SER A 400 16.17 -4.53 15.95
CA SER A 400 15.56 -4.73 17.28
C SER A 400 14.11 -5.25 17.23
N VAL A 401 13.44 -5.09 16.10
CA VAL A 401 12.07 -5.58 15.87
C VAL A 401 12.00 -6.67 14.80
N GLY A 402 13.13 -7.29 14.44
CA GLY A 402 13.20 -8.36 13.46
C GLY A 402 12.96 -7.91 12.01
N LEU A 403 13.19 -6.63 11.72
CA LEU A 403 13.07 -6.04 10.39
C LEU A 403 14.45 -5.65 9.83
N VAL A 404 14.50 -5.30 8.55
CA VAL A 404 15.73 -4.88 7.87
C VAL A 404 15.55 -3.46 7.32
N ALA A 405 16.58 -2.64 7.44
CA ALA A 405 16.64 -1.33 6.82
C ALA A 405 17.47 -1.38 5.52
N ILE A 406 16.81 -1.22 4.38
CA ILE A 406 17.43 -1.14 3.06
C ILE A 406 17.72 0.33 2.75
N GLU A 407 18.96 0.62 2.36
CA GLU A 407 19.36 1.96 1.96
C GLU A 407 18.90 2.26 0.53
N SER A 408 18.40 3.47 0.33
CA SER A 408 17.99 4.01 -0.97
C SER A 408 18.73 5.32 -1.24
N ASP A 409 18.61 5.83 -2.47
CA ASP A 409 19.18 7.11 -2.88
C ASP A 409 18.70 8.32 -2.05
N ARG A 410 17.57 8.19 -1.33
CA ARG A 410 16.90 9.29 -0.61
C ARG A 410 16.68 9.02 0.88
N GLY A 411 17.17 7.91 1.41
CA GLY A 411 16.98 7.51 2.81
C GLY A 411 16.85 6.00 2.98
N PHE A 412 15.98 5.55 3.88
CA PHE A 412 15.87 4.14 4.24
C PHE A 412 14.46 3.59 4.05
N TRP A 413 14.41 2.34 3.63
CA TRP A 413 13.19 1.54 3.51
C TRP A 413 13.25 0.40 4.53
N ILE A 414 12.35 0.43 5.51
CA ILE A 414 12.22 -0.62 6.52
C ILE A 414 11.26 -1.69 6.01
N THR A 415 11.73 -2.91 5.87
CA THR A 415 10.96 -4.04 5.33
C THR A 415 11.21 -5.31 6.12
N ALA A 416 10.48 -6.38 5.82
CA ALA A 416 10.75 -7.68 6.41
C ALA A 416 12.11 -8.20 5.95
N ALA A 417 12.79 -8.95 6.81
CA ALA A 417 13.93 -9.73 6.36
C ALA A 417 13.47 -10.70 5.26
N ASN A 418 14.07 -10.61 4.08
CA ASN A 418 13.93 -11.67 3.09
C ASN A 418 14.64 -12.89 3.65
N SER A 419 13.89 -13.81 4.27
CA SER A 419 14.45 -15.11 4.61
C SER A 419 14.72 -15.84 3.30
N GLU A 420 16.00 -16.00 2.98
CA GLU A 420 16.44 -16.93 1.95
C GLU A 420 16.30 -18.38 2.41
N GLU A 421 15.95 -18.62 3.67
CA GLU A 421 15.67 -19.94 4.19
C GLU A 421 14.32 -20.43 3.68
N PHE A 422 14.35 -21.57 3.01
CA PHE A 422 13.17 -22.26 2.54
C PHE A 422 12.65 -23.14 3.67
N GLU A 423 11.36 -22.97 3.99
CA GLU A 423 10.67 -23.79 4.95
C GLU A 423 9.84 -24.85 4.23
N THR A 424 9.74 -26.04 4.82
CA THR A 424 8.85 -27.09 4.31
C THR A 424 7.57 -27.13 5.14
N GLU A 425 6.41 -26.91 4.51
CA GLU A 425 5.10 -26.97 5.17
C GLU A 425 4.13 -27.87 4.40
N SER A 426 3.27 -28.59 5.14
CA SER A 426 2.25 -29.47 4.57
C SER A 426 0.86 -28.93 4.86
N ILE A 427 0.14 -28.52 3.81
CA ILE A 427 -1.19 -27.92 3.91
C ILE A 427 -2.27 -28.91 3.47
N GLY A 428 -3.19 -29.26 4.38
CA GLY A 428 -4.32 -30.12 4.05
C GLY A 428 -5.36 -29.44 3.16
N ILE A 429 -5.73 -30.07 2.03
CA ILE A 429 -6.67 -29.52 1.02
C ILE A 429 -7.89 -30.40 0.76
N ALA A 430 -8.12 -31.45 1.56
CA ALA A 430 -9.21 -32.42 1.38
C ALA A 430 -10.63 -31.83 1.31
N LEU A 431 -10.85 -30.59 1.77
CA LEU A 431 -12.15 -29.90 1.68
C LEU A 431 -12.36 -29.16 0.35
N ILE A 432 -11.32 -29.01 -0.46
CA ILE A 432 -11.34 -28.24 -1.72
C ILE A 432 -11.40 -29.18 -2.93
N ILE A 433 -10.81 -30.38 -2.82
CA ILE A 433 -10.62 -31.33 -3.92
C ILE A 433 -11.56 -32.53 -3.79
N GLU A 434 -12.04 -33.05 -4.93
CA GLU A 434 -12.83 -34.29 -4.98
C GLU A 434 -12.00 -35.49 -5.44
N ASN A 435 -10.96 -35.23 -6.24
CA ASN A 435 -10.07 -36.24 -6.82
C ASN A 435 -8.62 -35.71 -6.92
N GLU A 436 -7.70 -36.58 -7.35
CA GLU A 436 -6.27 -36.21 -7.46
C GLU A 436 -6.02 -35.14 -8.55
N ASP A 437 -6.80 -35.16 -9.64
CA ASP A 437 -6.70 -34.18 -10.72
C ASP A 437 -6.98 -32.76 -10.24
N ASP A 438 -7.98 -32.58 -9.36
CA ASP A 438 -8.28 -31.29 -8.73
C ASP A 438 -7.08 -30.79 -7.89
N GLY A 439 -6.36 -31.71 -7.24
CA GLY A 439 -5.13 -31.41 -6.50
C GLY A 439 -4.03 -30.88 -7.41
N HIS A 440 -3.79 -31.54 -8.55
CA HIS A 440 -2.82 -31.08 -9.54
C HIS A 440 -3.22 -29.74 -10.19
N GLN A 441 -4.51 -29.52 -10.46
CA GLN A 441 -5.00 -28.24 -10.96
C GLN A 441 -4.79 -27.11 -9.94
N LEU A 442 -5.02 -27.39 -8.65
CA LEU A 442 -4.75 -26.41 -7.58
C LEU A 442 -3.26 -26.06 -7.51
N VAL A 443 -2.36 -27.02 -7.68
CA VAL A 443 -0.91 -26.76 -7.75
C VAL A 443 -0.58 -25.83 -8.93
N GLN A 444 -1.14 -26.08 -10.11
CA GLN A 444 -0.92 -25.22 -11.28
C GLN A 444 -1.47 -23.80 -11.07
N LEU A 445 -2.64 -23.69 -10.43
CA LEU A 445 -3.23 -22.42 -10.04
C LEU A 445 -2.31 -21.66 -9.09
N ILE A 446 -1.80 -22.31 -8.03
CA ILE A 446 -0.88 -21.69 -7.07
C ILE A 446 0.38 -21.20 -7.77
N ARG A 447 1.00 -22.02 -8.63
CA ARG A 447 2.19 -21.62 -9.39
C ARG A 447 1.95 -20.40 -10.27
N ARG A 448 0.73 -20.23 -10.80
CA ARG A 448 0.37 -19.09 -11.65
C ARG A 448 0.00 -17.84 -10.84
N LEU A 449 -0.63 -18.02 -9.66
CA LEU A 449 -1.18 -16.92 -8.87
C LEU A 449 -0.29 -16.45 -7.72
N ILE A 450 0.65 -17.24 -7.22
CA ILE A 450 1.48 -16.87 -6.08
C ILE A 450 2.91 -16.85 -6.59
N PHE A 451 3.64 -15.73 -6.51
CA PHE A 451 5.04 -15.59 -6.94
C PHE A 451 5.43 -16.40 -8.20
N PRO A 452 4.81 -16.16 -9.37
CA PRO A 452 4.98 -17.04 -10.54
C PRO A 452 6.44 -17.22 -11.00
N GLY A 453 7.27 -16.20 -10.76
CA GLY A 453 8.70 -16.24 -11.06
C GLY A 453 9.50 -17.20 -10.19
N THR A 454 9.04 -17.56 -8.98
CA THR A 454 9.82 -18.40 -8.05
C THR A 454 9.58 -19.90 -8.23
N TRP A 455 8.52 -20.30 -8.96
CA TRP A 455 8.21 -21.71 -9.24
C TRP A 455 8.70 -22.21 -10.59
N THR A 456 8.87 -21.29 -11.54
CA THR A 456 9.19 -21.63 -12.92
C THR A 456 10.67 -21.39 -13.14
N GLY A 457 11.41 -22.39 -13.62
CA GLY A 457 12.87 -22.39 -13.81
C GLY A 457 13.47 -21.25 -14.66
N ASN A 458 12.69 -20.25 -15.09
CA ASN A 458 13.16 -18.96 -15.60
C ASN A 458 13.67 -18.05 -14.47
N VAL A 459 14.21 -18.67 -13.43
CA VAL A 459 14.71 -17.99 -12.25
C VAL A 459 16.05 -17.37 -12.59
N ARG A 460 16.37 -16.25 -11.93
CA ARG A 460 17.73 -15.73 -12.01
C ARG A 460 18.69 -16.79 -11.49
N GLU A 461 19.94 -16.77 -11.94
CA GLU A 461 20.97 -17.74 -11.54
C GLU A 461 21.10 -17.86 -9.99
N GLU A 462 20.75 -16.81 -9.25
CA GLU A 462 20.69 -16.76 -7.78
C GLU A 462 19.55 -17.58 -7.14
N ASP A 463 18.49 -17.88 -7.88
CA ASP A 463 17.28 -18.56 -7.40
C ASP A 463 17.17 -20.03 -7.87
N ILE A 464 18.15 -20.46 -8.65
CA ILE A 464 18.34 -21.85 -9.06
C ILE A 464 19.24 -22.49 -8.00
N ASP A 465 18.92 -23.72 -7.57
CA ASP A 465 19.84 -24.47 -6.72
C ASP A 465 21.06 -24.95 -7.52
N GLY A 466 22.07 -25.50 -6.85
CA GLY A 466 23.26 -26.03 -7.52
C GLY A 466 22.98 -27.18 -8.51
N THR A 467 21.73 -27.64 -8.64
CA THR A 467 21.30 -28.72 -9.54
C THR A 467 20.57 -28.23 -10.79
N GLY A 468 20.27 -26.93 -10.90
CA GLY A 468 19.48 -26.40 -12.02
C GLY A 468 17.97 -26.32 -11.75
N ASP A 469 17.53 -26.73 -10.56
CA ASP A 469 16.12 -26.72 -10.18
C ASP A 469 15.74 -25.39 -9.48
N PRO A 470 14.51 -24.89 -9.64
CA PRO A 470 14.02 -23.77 -8.84
C PRO A 470 14.01 -24.17 -7.35
N LYS A 471 14.51 -23.28 -6.48
CA LYS A 471 14.51 -23.50 -5.02
C LYS A 471 13.10 -23.73 -4.46
N GLY A 472 12.09 -23.07 -5.04
CA GLY A 472 10.68 -23.20 -4.66
C GLY A 472 10.03 -24.46 -5.23
N LYS A 473 9.55 -25.36 -4.36
CA LYS A 473 8.86 -26.60 -4.74
C LYS A 473 7.45 -26.65 -4.16
N ILE A 474 6.51 -27.12 -4.97
CA ILE A 474 5.12 -27.39 -4.55
C ILE A 474 4.65 -28.67 -5.22
N GLU A 475 4.21 -29.63 -4.42
CA GLU A 475 3.74 -30.95 -4.86
C GLU A 475 2.42 -31.32 -4.18
N PHE A 476 1.62 -32.14 -4.85
CA PHE A 476 0.39 -32.69 -4.30
C PHE A 476 0.63 -34.15 -3.91
N VAL A 477 0.52 -34.46 -2.62
CA VAL A 477 0.79 -35.78 -2.06
C VAL A 477 -0.33 -36.18 -1.11
N ALA A 478 -1.07 -37.23 -1.44
CA ALA A 478 -2.09 -37.86 -0.58
C ALA A 478 -3.10 -36.87 0.05
N GLY A 479 -3.65 -35.94 -0.74
CA GLY A 479 -4.66 -34.98 -0.27
C GLY A 479 -4.08 -33.75 0.44
N LYS A 480 -2.75 -33.56 0.39
CA LYS A 480 -2.04 -32.41 0.95
C LYS A 480 -1.18 -31.72 -0.11
N LEU A 481 -0.91 -30.44 0.10
CA LEU A 481 0.12 -29.70 -0.62
C LEU A 481 1.39 -29.73 0.23
N GLU A 482 2.47 -30.26 -0.31
CA GLU A 482 3.80 -30.16 0.27
C GLU A 482 4.52 -28.99 -0.39
N LEU A 483 4.84 -27.98 0.40
CA LEU A 483 5.47 -26.74 -0.01
C LEU A 483 6.89 -26.70 0.53
N ASN A 484 7.85 -26.31 -0.29
CA ASN A 484 9.18 -25.88 0.13
C ASN A 484 9.42 -24.49 -0.46
N HIS A 485 9.26 -23.43 0.33
CA HIS A 485 9.38 -22.05 -0.16
C HIS A 485 9.75 -21.07 0.97
N SER A 486 10.03 -19.82 0.61
CA SER A 486 10.09 -18.71 1.57
C SER A 486 8.78 -18.60 2.40
N PRO A 487 8.87 -18.20 3.69
CA PRO A 487 7.71 -18.14 4.59
C PRO A 487 6.57 -17.24 4.09
N ALA A 488 6.93 -16.16 3.37
CA ALA A 488 5.98 -15.25 2.74
C ALA A 488 5.09 -15.94 1.70
N ALA A 489 5.68 -16.77 0.83
CA ALA A 489 4.91 -17.51 -0.17
C ALA A 489 4.05 -18.59 0.47
N ILE A 490 4.57 -19.31 1.47
CA ILE A 490 3.80 -20.33 2.19
C ILE A 490 2.56 -19.71 2.83
N ARG A 491 2.69 -18.55 3.50
CA ARG A 491 1.55 -17.82 4.06
C ARG A 491 0.53 -17.38 3.00
N GLU A 492 0.98 -16.89 1.85
CA GLU A 492 0.08 -16.55 0.74
C GLU A 492 -0.67 -17.79 0.20
N VAL A 493 -0.01 -18.96 0.11
CA VAL A 493 -0.65 -20.22 -0.27
C VAL A 493 -1.66 -20.65 0.79
N GLN A 494 -1.30 -20.57 2.06
CA GLN A 494 -2.18 -20.89 3.18
C GLN A 494 -3.42 -19.99 3.18
N LYS A 495 -3.25 -18.67 3.01
CA LYS A 495 -4.37 -17.72 2.86
C LYS A 495 -5.29 -18.12 1.71
N LEU A 496 -4.73 -18.44 0.53
CA LEU A 496 -5.52 -18.89 -0.63
C LEU A 496 -6.32 -20.15 -0.31
N VAL A 497 -5.66 -21.17 0.24
CA VAL A 497 -6.28 -22.44 0.61
C VAL A 497 -7.38 -22.23 1.64
N ASP A 498 -7.17 -21.40 2.65
CA ASP A 498 -8.18 -21.11 3.67
C ASP A 498 -9.36 -20.32 3.10
N GLY A 499 -9.11 -19.38 2.19
CA GLY A 499 -10.16 -18.68 1.45
C GLY A 499 -11.01 -19.63 0.61
N LEU A 500 -10.39 -20.63 -0.03
CA LEU A 500 -11.08 -21.69 -0.78
C LEU A 500 -11.86 -22.64 0.15
N LYS A 501 -11.32 -23.00 1.33
CA LYS A 501 -12.02 -23.83 2.33
C LYS A 501 -13.25 -23.11 2.89
N ALA A 502 -13.14 -21.83 3.20
CA ALA A 502 -14.25 -21.01 3.68
C ALA A 502 -15.38 -20.97 2.64
N LEU A 503 -15.03 -20.81 1.36
CA LEU A 503 -15.97 -20.89 0.25
C LEU A 503 -16.64 -22.25 0.10
N ALA A 504 -15.89 -23.34 0.19
CA ALA A 504 -16.44 -24.69 0.13
C ALA A 504 -17.48 -24.93 1.24
N ARG A 505 -17.36 -24.23 2.38
CA ARG A 505 -18.32 -24.24 3.50
C ARG A 505 -19.48 -23.25 3.34
N ASN A 506 -19.52 -22.49 2.24
CA ASN A 506 -20.40 -21.33 2.04
C ASN A 506 -20.25 -20.24 3.12
N ASP A 507 -19.09 -20.17 3.79
CA ASP A 507 -18.78 -19.16 4.78
C ASP A 507 -18.10 -17.97 4.12
N VAL A 508 -18.89 -17.19 3.39
CA VAL A 508 -18.40 -16.01 2.66
C VAL A 508 -17.89 -14.94 3.63
N ALA A 509 -18.41 -14.89 4.85
CA ALA A 509 -18.01 -13.92 5.85
C ALA A 509 -16.60 -14.20 6.40
N ALA A 510 -16.22 -15.48 6.52
CA ALA A 510 -14.94 -15.88 7.10
C ALA A 510 -13.72 -15.75 6.18
N SER A 511 -13.91 -15.53 4.88
CA SER A 511 -12.77 -15.45 3.95
C SER A 511 -12.32 -14.02 3.75
N GLU A 512 -11.15 -13.69 4.33
CA GLU A 512 -10.47 -12.41 4.13
C GLU A 512 -10.17 -12.13 2.65
N LEU A 513 -9.83 -13.18 1.88
CA LEU A 513 -9.58 -13.09 0.44
C LEU A 513 -10.85 -12.87 -0.41
N LEU A 514 -12.02 -13.26 0.12
CA LEU A 514 -13.31 -13.04 -0.54
C LEU A 514 -13.88 -11.66 -0.30
N GLN A 515 -13.40 -10.95 0.72
CA GLN A 515 -13.86 -9.61 0.95
C GLN A 515 -13.04 -8.72 0.02
N PRO A 516 -13.60 -8.25 -1.12
CA PRO A 516 -13.10 -7.03 -1.71
C PRO A 516 -13.40 -5.98 -0.65
N VAL A 517 -12.44 -5.74 0.25
CA VAL A 517 -12.64 -5.06 1.53
C VAL A 517 -13.72 -4.01 1.32
N PRO A 518 -14.84 -4.00 2.05
CA PRO A 518 -15.78 -2.89 2.02
C PRO A 518 -15.01 -1.68 2.60
N TRP A 519 -14.19 -1.07 1.75
CA TRP A 519 -12.74 -0.85 1.96
C TRP A 519 -12.39 0.27 2.92
N ILE A 520 -13.39 0.83 3.58
CA ILE A 520 -13.34 1.94 4.54
C ILE A 520 -14.63 1.98 5.39
N ASN A 521 -15.64 1.16 5.08
CA ASN A 521 -16.96 1.25 5.71
C ASN A 521 -17.20 0.11 6.70
N SER A 522 -16.14 -0.59 7.13
CA SER A 522 -16.21 -1.68 8.10
C SER A 522 -15.19 -1.48 9.22
N GLY A 523 -15.41 -2.16 10.35
CA GLY A 523 -14.52 -2.09 11.52
C GLY A 523 -14.28 -0.67 12.00
N LYS A 524 -13.01 -0.36 12.33
CA LYS A 524 -12.59 0.96 12.80
C LYS A 524 -12.73 2.06 11.75
N PHE A 525 -12.68 1.73 10.46
CA PHE A 525 -12.83 2.72 9.39
C PHE A 525 -14.26 3.25 9.28
N ALA A 526 -15.25 2.43 9.65
CA ALA A 526 -16.66 2.83 9.72
C ALA A 526 -16.98 3.75 10.90
N ALA A 527 -16.07 3.88 11.87
CA ALA A 527 -16.28 4.68 13.05
C ALA A 527 -16.50 6.15 12.66
N ASP A 528 -17.37 6.82 13.43
CA ASP A 528 -17.61 8.24 13.24
C ASP A 528 -16.31 9.01 13.45
N PHE A 529 -15.94 9.84 12.47
CA PHE A 529 -14.79 10.72 12.58
C PHE A 529 -15.16 11.94 13.40
N THR A 530 -14.44 12.14 14.50
CA THR A 530 -14.55 13.39 15.26
C THR A 530 -13.46 14.33 14.77
N PRO A 531 -13.79 15.47 14.14
CA PRO A 531 -12.78 16.40 13.66
C PRO A 531 -11.95 16.92 14.83
N THR A 532 -10.67 16.58 14.84
CA THR A 532 -9.77 16.88 15.96
C THR A 532 -9.12 18.25 15.88
N ASN A 533 -9.09 18.87 14.70
CA ASN A 533 -8.28 20.05 14.45
C ASN A 533 -9.08 21.12 13.71
N SER A 534 -8.88 22.38 14.10
CA SER A 534 -9.33 23.58 13.37
C SER A 534 -8.18 24.32 12.66
N ILE A 535 -6.95 23.82 12.84
CA ILE A 535 -5.71 24.42 12.35
C ILE A 535 -5.03 23.42 11.43
N ARG A 536 -4.42 23.91 10.36
CA ARG A 536 -3.59 23.09 9.46
C ARG A 536 -2.43 22.46 10.23
N LEU A 537 -2.19 21.17 10.02
CA LEU A 537 -1.12 20.42 10.68
C LEU A 537 -0.26 19.71 9.64
N PRO A 538 1.02 19.44 9.93
CA PRO A 538 1.81 18.49 9.17
C PRO A 538 1.10 17.14 9.00
N ILE A 539 1.14 16.54 7.82
CA ILE A 539 0.46 15.28 7.49
C ILE A 539 0.91 14.16 8.44
N GLY A 540 2.20 14.09 8.79
CA GLY A 540 2.70 13.10 9.75
C GLY A 540 2.04 13.24 11.12
N LYS A 541 1.77 14.47 11.58
CA LYS A 541 1.03 14.73 12.83
C LYS A 541 -0.46 14.44 12.67
N PHE A 542 -1.04 14.76 11.51
CA PHE A 542 -2.42 14.41 11.20
C PHE A 542 -2.65 12.89 11.24
N PHE A 543 -1.74 12.08 10.69
CA PHE A 543 -1.80 10.62 10.75
C PHE A 543 -1.70 10.09 12.18
N ARG A 544 -0.81 10.66 13.01
CA ARG A 544 -0.75 10.32 14.44
C ARG A 544 -2.06 10.63 15.15
N ASN A 545 -2.66 11.80 14.89
CA ASN A 545 -3.94 12.16 15.50
C ASN A 545 -5.05 11.17 15.09
N LEU A 546 -5.09 10.70 13.84
CA LEU A 546 -6.07 9.69 13.42
C LEU A 546 -5.87 8.37 14.17
N ARG A 547 -4.62 7.92 14.33
CA ARG A 547 -4.31 6.73 15.13
C ARG A 547 -4.74 6.89 16.58
N ASP A 548 -4.34 7.99 17.22
CA ASP A 548 -4.53 8.17 18.66
C ASP A 548 -6.02 8.37 19.01
N ASN A 549 -6.82 8.98 18.12
CA ASN A 549 -8.24 9.24 18.38
C ASN A 549 -9.18 8.16 17.85
N ASN A 550 -8.80 7.44 16.79
CA ASN A 550 -9.69 6.49 16.11
C ASN A 550 -9.15 5.05 16.08
N GLY A 551 -7.91 4.83 16.51
CA GLY A 551 -7.26 3.52 16.47
C GLY A 551 -6.96 3.04 15.05
N VAL A 552 -6.94 3.94 14.07
CA VAL A 552 -6.61 3.66 12.66
C VAL A 552 -5.22 4.19 12.34
N GLN A 553 -4.34 3.30 11.93
CA GLN A 553 -2.97 3.63 11.58
C GLN A 553 -2.83 3.92 10.09
N LEU A 554 -2.27 5.09 9.76
CA LEU A 554 -1.93 5.46 8.39
C LEU A 554 -0.42 5.48 8.22
N ILE A 555 0.12 4.57 7.42
CA ILE A 555 1.54 4.48 7.08
C ILE A 555 1.72 5.04 5.68
N ALA A 556 2.57 6.05 5.51
CA ALA A 556 2.89 6.57 4.18
C ALA A 556 4.21 6.01 3.67
N ASP A 557 4.22 5.64 2.40
CA ASP A 557 5.42 5.43 1.62
C ASP A 557 6.02 6.78 1.21
N TRP A 558 6.79 7.37 2.12
CA TRP A 558 7.43 8.67 1.89
C TRP A 558 8.48 8.65 0.78
N HIS A 559 8.98 7.47 0.42
CA HIS A 559 9.93 7.33 -0.67
C HIS A 559 9.22 7.59 -2.01
N SER A 560 8.13 6.86 -2.30
CA SER A 560 7.36 7.05 -3.53
C SER A 560 6.55 8.35 -3.54
N LEU A 561 5.92 8.72 -2.42
CA LEU A 561 5.17 9.97 -2.29
C LEU A 561 6.09 11.19 -2.38
N GLY A 562 7.34 11.08 -1.92
CA GLY A 562 8.36 12.11 -2.07
C GLY A 562 8.70 12.42 -3.53
N ASN A 563 8.61 11.43 -4.43
CA ASN A 563 8.77 11.66 -5.88
C ASN A 563 7.63 12.51 -6.45
N ALA A 564 6.45 12.42 -5.86
CA ALA A 564 5.32 13.31 -6.14
C ALA A 564 5.39 14.64 -5.35
N GLY A 565 6.43 14.88 -4.56
CA GLY A 565 6.61 16.10 -3.77
C GLY A 565 5.84 16.14 -2.46
N TRP A 566 5.44 14.99 -1.92
CA TRP A 566 4.82 14.88 -0.59
C TRP A 566 5.85 14.49 0.47
N THR A 567 5.78 15.13 1.63
CA THR A 567 6.60 14.79 2.80
C THR A 567 5.72 14.68 4.04
N SER A 568 6.27 14.20 5.15
CA SER A 568 5.55 14.20 6.42
C SER A 568 5.24 15.61 6.94
N ASP A 569 5.93 16.62 6.42
CA ASP A 569 5.77 18.04 6.77
C ASP A 569 4.79 18.77 5.84
N SER A 570 4.36 18.15 4.74
CA SER A 570 3.25 18.64 3.93
C SER A 570 2.05 18.94 4.82
N MET A 571 1.25 19.95 4.47
CA MET A 571 0.20 20.45 5.36
C MET A 571 -1.15 19.86 5.02
N ALA A 572 -1.75 19.18 6.00
CA ALA A 572 -3.14 18.76 5.98
C ALA A 572 -4.08 19.97 6.14
N PRO A 573 -5.29 19.92 5.53
CA PRO A 573 -6.29 20.95 5.70
C PRO A 573 -6.69 21.08 7.17
N GLY A 574 -6.99 22.31 7.60
CA GLY A 574 -7.32 22.58 8.99
C GLY A 574 -8.71 22.13 9.40
N TRP A 575 -9.57 21.74 8.46
CA TRP A 575 -10.90 21.23 8.72
C TRP A 575 -11.24 20.15 7.69
N ILE A 576 -11.60 18.96 8.17
CA ILE A 576 -12.12 17.85 7.36
C ILE A 576 -13.50 17.51 7.93
N ASP A 577 -14.50 17.57 7.06
CA ASP A 577 -15.93 17.39 7.35
C ASP A 577 -16.40 16.10 6.67
N GLU A 578 -15.83 14.99 7.12
CA GLU A 578 -16.21 13.66 6.70
C GLU A 578 -16.85 12.93 7.86
N ARG A 579 -17.79 12.04 7.53
CA ARG A 579 -18.56 11.33 8.55
C ARG A 579 -17.77 10.20 9.17
N THR A 580 -17.02 9.44 8.37
CA THR A 580 -16.32 8.24 8.81
C THR A 580 -14.82 8.39 8.71
N VAL A 581 -14.08 7.64 9.52
CA VAL A 581 -12.62 7.65 9.50
C VAL A 581 -12.09 7.27 8.13
N GLY A 582 -12.65 6.26 7.49
CA GLY A 582 -12.13 5.93 6.18
C GLY A 582 -12.55 6.95 5.11
N ASP A 583 -13.69 7.65 5.19
CA ASP A 583 -13.96 8.76 4.25
C ASP A 583 -12.86 9.83 4.34
N VAL A 584 -12.36 10.11 5.56
CA VAL A 584 -11.17 10.96 5.77
C VAL A 584 -9.93 10.38 5.06
N VAL A 585 -9.67 9.08 5.19
CA VAL A 585 -8.52 8.42 4.56
C VAL A 585 -8.61 8.48 3.03
N LYS A 586 -9.79 8.22 2.44
CA LYS A 586 -10.05 8.36 1.00
C LYS A 586 -9.78 9.78 0.53
N GLU A 587 -10.37 10.77 1.18
CA GLU A 587 -10.20 12.17 0.79
C GLU A 587 -8.76 12.65 0.99
N THR A 588 -8.06 12.11 1.99
CA THR A 588 -6.64 12.41 2.20
C THR A 588 -5.80 11.86 1.05
N ALA A 589 -5.95 10.59 0.70
CA ALA A 589 -5.21 10.00 -0.40
C ALA A 589 -5.58 10.64 -1.74
N HIS A 590 -6.86 10.92 -1.98
CA HIS A 590 -7.32 11.62 -3.18
C HIS A 590 -6.74 13.04 -3.27
N GLY A 591 -6.75 13.80 -2.18
CA GLY A 591 -6.11 15.13 -2.10
C GLY A 591 -4.60 15.09 -2.32
N MET A 592 -3.97 13.96 -2.03
CA MET A 592 -2.56 13.70 -2.32
C MET A 592 -2.31 13.17 -3.74
N GLY A 593 -3.33 12.75 -4.48
CA GLY A 593 -3.14 11.95 -5.70
C GLY A 593 -2.43 10.62 -5.42
N ALA A 594 -2.63 10.08 -4.22
CA ALA A 594 -2.04 8.85 -3.72
C ALA A 594 -3.05 7.69 -3.79
N SER A 595 -2.53 6.47 -3.75
CA SER A 595 -3.29 5.24 -3.65
C SER A 595 -3.31 4.73 -2.21
N VAL A 596 -4.37 4.00 -1.87
CA VAL A 596 -4.63 3.46 -0.53
C VAL A 596 -4.65 1.95 -0.58
N TYR A 597 -3.81 1.32 0.22
CA TYR A 597 -3.77 -0.12 0.41
C TYR A 597 -4.12 -0.46 1.86
N ILE A 598 -4.96 -1.46 2.07
CA ILE A 598 -5.35 -1.90 3.42
C ILE A 598 -4.43 -3.07 3.74
N VAL A 599 -3.70 -2.91 4.84
CA VAL A 599 -2.71 -3.90 5.27
C VAL A 599 -3.37 -4.89 6.23
N ASP A 600 -4.21 -4.38 7.13
CA ASP A 600 -5.02 -5.14 8.09
C ASP A 600 -6.28 -4.32 8.51
N GLU A 601 -7.01 -4.77 9.53
CA GLU A 601 -8.24 -4.12 10.01
C GLU A 601 -8.06 -2.70 10.58
N GLU A 602 -6.83 -2.33 10.93
CA GLU A 602 -6.49 -1.07 11.59
C GLU A 602 -5.47 -0.25 10.79
N THR A 603 -4.72 -0.88 9.90
CA THR A 603 -3.57 -0.29 9.20
C THR A 603 -3.85 -0.08 7.72
N VAL A 604 -3.60 1.14 7.29
CA VAL A 604 -3.63 1.55 5.89
C VAL A 604 -2.26 2.03 5.48
N TRP A 605 -1.83 1.58 4.31
CA TRP A 605 -0.65 2.05 3.64
C TRP A 605 -1.02 2.99 2.49
N ILE A 606 -0.43 4.18 2.46
CA ILE A 606 -0.66 5.22 1.46
C ILE A 606 0.61 5.35 0.62
N THR A 607 0.49 5.18 -0.69
CA THR A 607 1.64 5.17 -1.60
C THR A 607 1.31 5.90 -2.91
N SER A 608 2.29 6.08 -3.81
CA SER A 608 2.03 6.63 -5.13
C SER A 608 1.19 5.68 -5.99
N GLN A 609 0.55 6.20 -7.04
CA GLN A 609 -0.19 5.36 -7.98
C GLN A 609 0.72 4.35 -8.68
N ASP A 610 1.94 4.75 -9.04
CA ASP A 610 2.90 3.89 -9.75
C ASP A 610 3.27 2.66 -8.91
N VAL A 611 3.51 2.86 -7.61
CA VAL A 611 3.81 1.76 -6.68
C VAL A 611 2.58 0.89 -6.47
N ALA A 612 1.40 1.49 -6.27
CA ALA A 612 0.15 0.73 -6.14
C ALA A 612 -0.18 -0.11 -7.38
N ASP A 613 0.18 0.37 -8.58
CA ASP A 613 0.02 -0.35 -9.84
C ASP A 613 1.04 -1.49 -10.00
N SER A 614 2.16 -1.45 -9.26
CA SER A 614 3.17 -2.50 -9.25
C SER A 614 2.90 -3.63 -8.25
N ILE A 615 1.99 -3.41 -7.29
CA ILE A 615 1.69 -4.37 -6.23
C ILE A 615 0.54 -5.26 -6.64
N PHE A 616 0.85 -6.55 -6.81
CA PHE A 616 -0.12 -7.56 -7.20
C PHE A 616 -0.73 -8.20 -5.96
N LEU A 617 -2.05 -8.11 -5.86
CA LEU A 617 -2.84 -8.67 -4.78
C LEU A 617 -3.55 -9.91 -5.28
N LEU A 618 -3.78 -10.89 -4.40
CA LEU A 618 -4.64 -12.03 -4.68
C LEU A 618 -6.02 -11.78 -4.07
N LYS A 619 -7.08 -11.91 -4.86
CA LYS A 619 -8.46 -11.86 -4.38
C LYS A 619 -9.31 -12.96 -4.97
N LEU A 620 -10.29 -13.41 -4.19
CA LEU A 620 -11.31 -14.36 -4.62
C LEU A 620 -12.62 -13.61 -4.82
N TYR A 621 -13.29 -13.87 -5.94
CA TYR A 621 -14.59 -13.30 -6.27
C TYR A 621 -15.61 -14.43 -6.39
N PRO A 622 -16.60 -14.52 -5.51
CA PRO A 622 -17.62 -15.54 -5.60
C PRO A 622 -18.52 -15.24 -6.80
N LEU A 623 -18.82 -16.27 -7.59
CA LEU A 623 -19.73 -16.27 -8.73
C LEU A 623 -21.08 -16.92 -8.38
N ALA A 624 -21.41 -17.05 -7.09
CA ALA A 624 -22.58 -17.79 -6.63
C ALA A 624 -23.89 -17.32 -7.29
N LYS A 625 -24.00 -16.02 -7.60
CA LYS A 625 -25.16 -15.44 -8.28
C LYS A 625 -25.14 -15.60 -9.81
N LEU A 626 -23.97 -15.84 -10.39
CA LEU A 626 -23.76 -16.02 -11.84
C LEU A 626 -23.92 -17.47 -12.30
N ALA A 627 -24.09 -18.38 -11.34
CA ALA A 627 -23.95 -19.82 -11.55
C ALA A 627 -25.22 -20.54 -12.03
N ASP A 628 -25.99 -19.91 -12.92
CA ASP A 628 -27.11 -20.55 -13.63
C ASP A 628 -26.63 -21.46 -14.78
N GLY A 629 -25.34 -21.79 -14.84
CA GLY A 629 -24.72 -22.66 -15.85
C GLY A 629 -24.60 -22.02 -17.25
N ARG A 630 -25.06 -20.77 -17.42
CA ARG A 630 -25.02 -20.05 -18.70
C ARG A 630 -23.64 -19.47 -19.03
N LEU A 631 -22.84 -19.18 -18.00
CA LEU A 631 -21.51 -18.59 -18.17
C LEU A 631 -20.44 -19.67 -18.03
N THR A 632 -19.85 -20.10 -19.16
CA THR A 632 -18.69 -21.01 -19.11
C THR A 632 -17.45 -20.27 -18.61
N THR A 633 -16.43 -21.03 -18.22
CA THR A 633 -15.15 -20.47 -17.73
C THR A 633 -14.47 -19.63 -18.81
N GLU A 634 -14.36 -20.19 -20.00
CA GLU A 634 -13.75 -19.54 -21.18
C GLU A 634 -14.52 -18.26 -21.55
N ARG A 635 -15.84 -18.28 -21.31
CA ARG A 635 -16.69 -17.14 -21.59
C ARG A 635 -16.49 -16.00 -20.60
N LEU A 636 -16.44 -16.30 -19.31
CA LEU A 636 -16.15 -15.30 -18.29
C LEU A 636 -14.76 -14.69 -18.48
N GLU A 637 -13.78 -15.54 -18.81
CA GLU A 637 -12.43 -15.14 -19.19
C GLU A 637 -12.42 -14.16 -20.37
N ALA A 638 -13.15 -14.48 -21.45
CA ALA A 638 -13.30 -13.59 -22.60
C ALA A 638 -13.96 -12.25 -22.21
N ILE A 639 -15.03 -12.27 -21.41
CA ILE A 639 -15.72 -11.04 -20.96
C ILE A 639 -14.79 -10.15 -20.15
N LEU A 640 -14.07 -10.72 -19.18
CA LEU A 640 -13.14 -9.96 -18.35
C LEU A 640 -12.01 -9.39 -19.21
N SER A 641 -11.45 -10.18 -20.12
CA SER A 641 -10.37 -9.76 -21.02
C SER A 641 -10.82 -8.66 -21.97
N ASP A 642 -12.00 -8.76 -22.56
CA ASP A 642 -12.53 -7.81 -23.55
C ASP A 642 -13.08 -6.53 -22.90
N SER A 643 -13.68 -6.65 -21.72
CA SER A 643 -14.25 -5.49 -21.00
C SER A 643 -13.14 -4.62 -20.40
N ILE A 644 -12.06 -5.24 -19.92
CA ILE A 644 -10.98 -4.53 -19.26
C ILE A 644 -9.87 -4.15 -20.26
N GLY A 645 -9.61 -5.01 -21.24
CA GLY A 645 -8.63 -4.80 -22.29
C GLY A 645 -7.18 -5.07 -21.87
N GLU A 646 -6.26 -4.30 -22.44
CA GLU A 646 -4.81 -4.48 -22.28
C GLU A 646 -4.30 -4.61 -20.83
N PRO A 647 -4.86 -3.92 -19.81
CA PRO A 647 -4.43 -4.10 -18.43
C PRO A 647 -4.51 -5.54 -17.91
N MET A 648 -5.43 -6.37 -18.43
CA MET A 648 -5.54 -7.79 -18.07
C MET A 648 -4.41 -8.64 -18.65
N ARG A 649 -3.73 -8.16 -19.69
CA ARG A 649 -2.62 -8.86 -20.37
C ARG A 649 -1.25 -8.47 -19.81
N ARG A 650 -1.21 -7.58 -18.81
CA ARG A 650 0.04 -7.15 -18.18
C ARG A 650 0.75 -8.35 -17.53
N PRO A 651 2.09 -8.44 -17.63
CA PRO A 651 2.86 -9.45 -16.91
C PRO A 651 2.53 -9.43 -15.42
N GLY A 652 2.39 -10.62 -14.82
CA GLY A 652 2.03 -10.79 -13.41
C GLY A 652 0.53 -10.71 -13.12
N VAL A 653 -0.29 -10.21 -14.05
CA VAL A 653 -1.75 -10.34 -13.95
C VAL A 653 -2.11 -11.78 -14.31
N ALA A 654 -2.84 -12.42 -13.41
CA ALA A 654 -3.37 -13.75 -13.64
C ALA A 654 -4.79 -13.81 -13.10
N PHE A 655 -5.63 -14.58 -13.75
CA PHE A 655 -6.94 -14.93 -13.22
C PHE A 655 -7.20 -16.38 -13.55
N PHE A 656 -8.02 -17.01 -12.73
CA PHE A 656 -8.35 -18.41 -12.84
C PHE A 656 -9.78 -18.59 -12.38
N VAL A 657 -10.61 -19.22 -13.22
CA VAL A 657 -12.00 -19.52 -12.87
C VAL A 657 -12.05 -20.93 -12.30
N LEU A 658 -12.51 -21.04 -11.06
CA LEU A 658 -12.76 -22.29 -10.39
C LEU A 658 -14.26 -22.60 -10.51
N SER A 659 -14.62 -23.24 -11.62
CA SER A 659 -16.02 -23.47 -12.01
C SER A 659 -16.79 -24.32 -10.98
N LYS A 660 -16.16 -25.36 -10.43
CA LYS A 660 -16.76 -26.21 -9.38
C LYS A 660 -17.11 -25.40 -8.13
N GLN A 661 -16.18 -24.56 -7.68
CA GLN A 661 -16.34 -23.70 -6.49
C GLN A 661 -17.09 -22.40 -6.79
N LYS A 662 -17.50 -22.18 -8.05
CA LYS A 662 -18.21 -20.97 -8.51
C LYS A 662 -17.49 -19.71 -8.07
N LEU A 663 -16.21 -19.56 -8.41
CA LEU A 663 -15.43 -18.38 -8.05
C LEU A 663 -14.38 -18.03 -9.10
N VAL A 664 -13.89 -16.79 -9.07
CA VAL A 664 -12.71 -16.35 -9.82
C VAL A 664 -11.62 -15.96 -8.83
N ALA A 665 -10.46 -16.58 -8.94
CA ALA A 665 -9.26 -16.12 -8.29
C ALA A 665 -8.54 -15.15 -9.23
N VAL A 666 -8.17 -13.97 -8.74
CA VAL A 666 -7.48 -12.95 -9.54
C VAL A 666 -6.25 -12.49 -8.78
N ARG A 667 -5.11 -12.51 -9.45
CA ARG A 667 -3.91 -11.78 -9.06
C ARG A 667 -3.74 -10.55 -9.93
N ALA A 668 -3.86 -9.37 -9.37
CA ALA A 668 -3.83 -8.14 -10.13
C ALA A 668 -3.44 -6.93 -9.27
N PRO A 669 -3.05 -5.80 -9.87
CA PRO A 669 -2.96 -4.54 -9.15
C PRO A 669 -4.31 -4.12 -8.59
N GLN A 670 -4.29 -3.32 -7.52
CA GLN A 670 -5.52 -2.94 -6.82
C GLN A 670 -6.53 -2.21 -7.72
N LEU A 671 -6.07 -1.37 -8.64
CA LEU A 671 -6.94 -0.68 -9.60
C LEU A 671 -7.67 -1.66 -10.51
N LEU A 672 -6.98 -2.73 -10.93
CA LEU A 672 -7.53 -3.76 -11.81
C LEU A 672 -8.56 -4.63 -11.07
N HIS A 673 -8.33 -4.93 -9.78
CA HIS A 673 -9.32 -5.59 -8.94
C HIS A 673 -10.67 -4.85 -8.84
N ARG A 674 -10.65 -3.51 -8.90
CA ARG A 674 -11.87 -2.70 -8.88
C ARG A 674 -12.62 -2.84 -10.20
N GLN A 675 -11.91 -2.85 -11.32
CA GLN A 675 -12.48 -3.07 -12.64
C GLN A 675 -13.08 -4.46 -12.76
N VAL A 676 -12.35 -5.51 -12.32
CA VAL A 676 -12.88 -6.87 -12.27
C VAL A 676 -14.15 -6.92 -11.43
N ARG A 677 -14.15 -6.31 -10.24
CA ARG A 677 -15.34 -6.25 -9.39
C ARG A 677 -16.51 -5.55 -10.07
N ALA A 678 -16.26 -4.44 -10.76
CA ALA A 678 -17.26 -3.69 -11.50
C ALA A 678 -17.91 -4.58 -12.56
N VAL A 679 -17.09 -5.21 -13.40
CA VAL A 679 -17.54 -6.10 -14.46
C VAL A 679 -18.34 -7.25 -13.87
N LEU A 680 -17.83 -7.95 -12.85
CA LEU A 680 -18.55 -9.04 -12.22
C LEU A 680 -19.90 -8.61 -11.64
N ARG A 681 -19.99 -7.39 -11.09
CA ARG A 681 -21.23 -6.85 -10.52
C ARG A 681 -22.27 -6.44 -11.57
N GLU A 682 -21.83 -6.08 -12.78
CA GLU A 682 -22.74 -5.79 -13.91
C GLU A 682 -23.23 -7.07 -14.61
N ILE A 683 -22.46 -8.16 -14.49
CA ILE A 683 -22.90 -9.49 -14.96
C ILE A 683 -23.90 -10.10 -13.95
N GLU A 684 -23.72 -9.83 -12.64
CA GLU A 684 -24.64 -10.26 -11.56
C GLU A 684 -26.00 -9.55 -11.59
#